data_AF-A0A931BPU5-F1
#
_entry.id   AF-A0A931BPU5-F1
#
_cell.length_a   1.000
_cell.length_b   1.000
_cell.length_c   1.000
_cell.angle_alpha   90.00
_cell.angle_beta   90.00
_cell.angle_gamma   90.00
#
_symmetry.space_group_name_H-M   'P 1'
#
loop_
_entity.id
_entity.type
_entity.pdbx_description
1 polymer ?
#
loop_
_entity_poly.entity_id
_entity_poly.type
_entity_poly.pdbx_seq_one_letter_code
_entity_poly.pdbx_strand_id
1 'polypeptide(L)'
;MKKTLLLLGGLLCLSPALRAQMAPRQAVSAETPYAADFAQAYKRYPLVPRGVLEAVAYTQTHIRHITPKDPTSCMGMPLPSGVMGLFGDGKGYFRENLRLVAKLSGLSEEAIKNDPASNILAYAAAYAQLAAARKLPADAPEKHLSVLLALSELPLAKDAVSTFALDSHLYSVLTFLNQPDNQLRYHFPDYHLDLRAIFGANYDVLSSGMAQVAPDHVQAQGRAFNPAGSTYALVASSDYGPAISDLTTCNYSSRNGTAVTHYAIHTVQGTYAGCISWFKNCSAQVSAHYVVRSSDGQITQMVTEANKAWHIGSENPYTIGTEHEGYVDDASWYTSAMYSSSAALARDIAGSGYGISGLRTFYGAATTGTFSTGACVKIKGHQHFPNQTHTDPGVNWNWEKFYTLVNNAPTVTSLTAASGTVYDAGGPSANYPDDVRQCQLIAPTGATSVSLSFSSFDLESGYDHLLVFNGPNNQAPLIGKYSGTTNPGTLTASSGKMYLELRSDCATTRPGFAANWSSVGGGTGCPTDSYEANETLSAGAPIGVNVNNTAYICPTGDVDWYKFTSSSTNNNIKVTLTNLPLDYDMELYNASGTLLYSSTQPSTTAETITYNGAPAATYYVKVYGYNGNTSTAAYTLRVSTQSTSWLMASTGGVAANTSLSQTERPQLTITNPVDAGASAWLTATGYTGPAEITLRNAQGQPVGASTRTQLEADQPRGYALPAGLQPGVYVVTVQLGTGVQYLRLLVQ
;
A
#
# COMPACT_ATOMS: atom_id res chain seq x y z
N MET A 1 2.06 40.75 -48.61
CA MET A 1 2.21 41.88 -47.67
C MET A 1 1.54 41.52 -46.34
N LYS A 2 2.35 41.45 -45.27
CA LYS A 2 2.07 41.71 -43.84
C LYS A 2 0.69 41.31 -43.27
N LYS A 3 0.67 40.41 -42.27
CA LYS A 3 0.77 40.81 -40.85
C LYS A 3 0.90 39.60 -39.93
N THR A 4 2.07 39.52 -39.30
CA THR A 4 2.41 38.74 -38.11
C THR A 4 1.73 39.35 -36.88
N LEU A 5 1.24 38.53 -35.96
CA LEU A 5 1.09 38.93 -34.56
C LEU A 5 1.53 37.79 -33.64
N LEU A 6 2.60 38.07 -32.88
CA LEU A 6 3.16 37.27 -31.81
C LEU A 6 2.14 37.11 -30.67
N LEU A 7 2.12 35.93 -30.04
CA LEU A 7 1.78 35.80 -28.63
C LEU A 7 2.95 35.14 -27.89
N LEU A 8 3.39 35.82 -26.82
CA LEU A 8 4.51 35.46 -25.95
C LEU A 8 4.30 34.08 -25.27
N GLY A 9 5.23 33.16 -25.49
CA GLY A 9 5.45 32.01 -24.62
C GLY A 9 6.56 32.33 -23.62
N GLY A 10 6.19 32.69 -22.39
CA GLY A 10 7.13 32.81 -21.28
C GLY A 10 7.57 31.43 -20.80
N LEU A 11 8.86 31.13 -20.96
CA LEU A 11 9.54 29.96 -20.39
C LEU A 11 9.56 30.08 -18.85
N LEU A 12 8.79 29.26 -18.15
CA LEU A 12 9.08 28.86 -16.77
C LEU A 12 9.85 27.53 -16.83
N CYS A 13 11.16 27.60 -16.61
CA CYS A 13 12.00 26.43 -16.37
C CYS A 13 11.62 25.80 -15.02
N LEU A 14 10.78 24.77 -15.07
CA LEU A 14 10.52 23.88 -13.94
C LEU A 14 11.69 22.91 -13.77
N SER A 15 12.06 22.66 -12.51
CA SER A 15 13.18 21.79 -12.12
C SER A 15 12.94 20.32 -12.52
N PRO A 16 14.00 19.50 -12.65
CA PRO A 16 13.90 18.08 -13.03
C PRO A 16 13.01 17.25 -12.08
N ALA A 17 12.86 17.71 -10.83
CA ALA A 17 12.03 17.06 -9.82
C ALA A 17 10.52 17.18 -10.10
N LEU A 18 10.04 18.27 -10.74
CA LEU A 18 8.62 18.40 -11.12
C LEU A 18 8.27 17.65 -12.41
N ARG A 19 9.26 17.28 -13.24
CA ARG A 19 9.04 16.42 -14.42
C ARG A 19 8.79 14.95 -14.05
N ALA A 20 9.21 14.50 -12.87
CA ALA A 20 8.98 13.13 -12.40
C ALA A 20 7.56 12.89 -11.86
N GLN A 21 6.82 13.95 -11.49
CA GLN A 21 5.38 13.88 -11.13
C GLN A 21 4.44 14.13 -12.31
N MET A 22 4.99 14.54 -13.47
CA MET A 22 4.29 14.64 -14.75
C MET A 22 4.92 13.70 -15.78
N ALA A 23 5.21 12.46 -15.37
CA ALA A 23 5.37 11.39 -16.34
C ALA A 23 4.15 11.45 -17.29
N PRO A 24 4.33 11.44 -18.62
CA PRO A 24 3.19 11.41 -19.51
C PRO A 24 2.35 10.20 -19.10
N ARG A 25 1.05 10.42 -18.80
CA ARG A 25 0.07 9.32 -18.72
C ARG A 25 0.43 8.38 -19.86
N GLN A 26 0.79 7.14 -19.51
CA GLN A 26 1.20 6.12 -20.48
C GLN A 26 0.26 6.20 -21.67
N ALA A 27 0.85 6.25 -22.87
CA ALA A 27 0.15 6.37 -24.13
C ALA A 27 -1.15 5.55 -24.10
N VAL A 28 -2.27 6.21 -24.39
CA VAL A 28 -3.58 5.55 -24.60
C VAL A 28 -3.34 4.43 -25.62
N SER A 29 -3.22 3.21 -25.12
CA SER A 29 -2.84 2.05 -25.92
C SER A 29 -3.99 1.67 -26.85
N ALA A 30 -3.62 1.03 -27.96
CA ALA A 30 -4.44 0.72 -29.14
C ALA A 30 -5.95 0.55 -28.88
N GLU A 31 -6.76 1.14 -29.77
CA GLU A 31 -8.21 0.86 -29.86
C GLU A 31 -8.46 -0.65 -29.83
N THR A 32 -9.55 -1.07 -29.18
CA THR A 32 -9.95 -2.48 -29.12
C THR A 32 -10.00 -3.10 -30.53
N PRO A 33 -9.64 -4.38 -30.72
CA PRO A 33 -9.70 -5.03 -32.03
C PRO A 33 -11.11 -5.02 -32.66
N TYR A 34 -12.16 -4.78 -31.85
CA TYR A 34 -13.56 -4.73 -32.31
C TYR A 34 -14.12 -3.31 -32.47
N ALA A 35 -13.27 -2.27 -32.48
CA ALA A 35 -13.72 -0.88 -32.59
C ALA A 35 -14.61 -0.62 -33.81
N ALA A 36 -14.27 -1.23 -34.96
CA ALA A 36 -15.07 -1.15 -36.18
C ALA A 36 -16.45 -1.81 -36.03
N ASP A 37 -16.52 -2.95 -35.34
CA ASP A 37 -17.75 -3.69 -35.11
C ASP A 37 -18.70 -2.93 -34.17
N PHE A 38 -18.17 -2.35 -33.09
CA PHE A 38 -18.94 -1.47 -32.21
C PHE A 38 -19.46 -0.23 -32.96
N ALA A 39 -18.61 0.42 -33.75
CA ALA A 39 -19.02 1.57 -34.56
C ALA A 39 -20.13 1.22 -35.56
N GLN A 40 -20.04 0.05 -36.20
CA GLN A 40 -21.07 -0.46 -37.10
C GLN A 40 -22.37 -0.75 -36.35
N ALA A 41 -22.30 -1.33 -35.15
CA ALA A 41 -23.46 -1.61 -34.31
C ALA A 41 -24.19 -0.33 -33.92
N TYR A 42 -23.49 0.71 -33.45
CA TYR A 42 -24.10 2.01 -33.14
C TYR A 42 -24.69 2.70 -34.37
N LYS A 43 -24.03 2.61 -35.52
CA LYS A 43 -24.55 3.17 -36.78
C LYS A 43 -25.89 2.52 -37.17
N ARG A 44 -26.02 1.20 -36.95
CA ARG A 44 -27.23 0.45 -37.30
C ARG A 44 -28.32 0.56 -36.24
N TYR A 45 -27.94 0.72 -34.98
CA TYR A 45 -28.84 0.74 -33.84
C TYR A 45 -28.60 2.00 -32.99
N PRO A 46 -29.02 3.20 -33.47
CA PRO A 46 -28.73 4.48 -32.81
C PRO A 46 -29.46 4.67 -31.47
N LEU A 47 -30.39 3.77 -31.10
CA LEU A 47 -31.05 3.77 -29.79
C LEU A 47 -30.16 3.19 -28.67
N VAL A 48 -29.07 2.50 -29.01
CA VAL A 48 -28.10 2.02 -28.02
C VAL A 48 -27.21 3.19 -27.60
N PRO A 49 -27.18 3.58 -26.31
CA PRO A 49 -26.28 4.63 -25.84
C PRO A 49 -24.81 4.27 -26.12
N ARG A 50 -24.04 5.23 -26.63
CA ARG A 50 -22.61 5.01 -26.94
C ARG A 50 -21.84 4.64 -25.68
N GLY A 51 -20.92 3.69 -25.79
CA GLY A 51 -20.15 3.15 -24.67
C GLY A 51 -20.81 1.95 -23.99
N VAL A 52 -22.12 1.72 -24.12
CA VAL A 52 -22.80 0.62 -23.40
C VAL A 52 -22.35 -0.75 -23.91
N LEU A 53 -22.13 -0.90 -25.21
CA LEU A 53 -21.65 -2.17 -25.77
C LEU A 53 -20.24 -2.48 -25.25
N GLU A 54 -19.35 -1.48 -25.24
CA GLU A 54 -18.00 -1.59 -24.69
C GLU A 54 -18.04 -1.90 -23.20
N ALA A 55 -18.93 -1.24 -22.44
CA ALA A 55 -19.08 -1.46 -21.00
C ALA A 55 -19.50 -2.90 -20.68
N VAL A 56 -20.53 -3.42 -21.37
CA VAL A 56 -20.99 -4.80 -21.18
C VAL A 56 -19.90 -5.80 -21.61
N ALA A 57 -19.30 -5.60 -22.79
CA ALA A 57 -18.23 -6.45 -23.28
C ALA A 57 -17.02 -6.46 -22.32
N TYR A 58 -16.67 -5.29 -21.77
CA TYR A 58 -15.60 -5.18 -20.80
C TYR A 58 -15.96 -5.93 -19.52
N THR A 59 -17.12 -5.67 -18.93
CA THR A 59 -17.54 -6.34 -17.68
C THR A 59 -17.61 -7.88 -17.82
N GLN A 60 -18.05 -8.40 -18.96
CA GLN A 60 -18.22 -9.85 -19.12
C GLN A 60 -16.95 -10.59 -19.59
N THR A 61 -16.15 -9.98 -20.45
CA THR A 61 -15.05 -10.66 -21.17
C THR A 61 -13.77 -9.84 -21.28
N HIS A 62 -13.71 -8.64 -20.69
CA HIS A 62 -12.66 -7.66 -20.95
C HIS A 62 -12.53 -7.33 -22.45
N ILE A 63 -13.65 -7.36 -23.19
CA ILE A 63 -13.69 -7.16 -24.64
C ILE A 63 -12.84 -8.22 -25.36
N ARG A 64 -12.93 -9.48 -24.93
CA ARG A 64 -12.31 -10.65 -25.57
C ARG A 64 -13.38 -11.54 -26.18
N HIS A 65 -13.09 -12.13 -27.33
CA HIS A 65 -13.99 -13.12 -27.93
C HIS A 65 -13.78 -14.48 -27.27
N ILE A 66 -14.71 -14.90 -26.40
CA ILE A 66 -14.68 -16.21 -25.75
C ILE A 66 -15.21 -17.28 -26.70
N THR A 67 -14.46 -18.36 -26.87
CA THR A 67 -14.79 -19.51 -27.73
C THR A 67 -14.94 -20.78 -26.90
N PRO A 68 -15.52 -21.87 -27.45
CA PRO A 68 -15.55 -23.17 -26.78
C PRO A 68 -14.17 -23.79 -26.50
N LYS A 69 -13.08 -23.19 -27.00
CA LYS A 69 -11.70 -23.63 -26.74
C LYS A 69 -11.10 -22.97 -25.50
N ASP A 70 -11.69 -21.89 -25.02
CA ASP A 70 -11.26 -21.22 -23.81
C ASP A 70 -11.42 -22.16 -22.59
N PRO A 71 -10.56 -22.07 -21.57
CA PRO A 71 -10.63 -22.98 -20.43
C PRO A 71 -11.97 -22.86 -19.70
N THR A 72 -12.54 -23.98 -19.27
CA THR A 72 -13.79 -23.99 -18.49
C THR A 72 -13.51 -23.71 -17.02
N SER A 73 -14.48 -23.11 -16.32
CA SER A 73 -14.41 -22.92 -14.86
C SER A 73 -14.19 -24.22 -14.10
N CYS A 74 -13.29 -24.18 -13.12
CA CYS A 74 -13.05 -25.31 -12.21
C CYS A 74 -14.27 -25.63 -11.32
N MET A 75 -15.16 -24.66 -11.16
CA MET A 75 -16.39 -24.77 -10.38
C MET A 75 -17.59 -25.24 -11.22
N GLY A 76 -17.34 -25.62 -12.48
CA GLY A 76 -18.39 -26.04 -13.39
C GLY A 76 -19.37 -24.94 -13.79
N MET A 77 -19.04 -23.66 -13.52
CA MET A 77 -19.81 -22.52 -14.01
C MET A 77 -19.81 -22.54 -15.55
N PRO A 78 -20.96 -22.30 -16.22
CA PRO A 78 -21.02 -22.35 -17.68
C PRO A 78 -20.10 -21.30 -18.33
N LEU A 79 -19.44 -21.67 -19.43
CA LEU A 79 -18.58 -20.77 -20.19
C LEU A 79 -19.45 -19.88 -21.10
N PRO A 80 -19.37 -18.53 -21.02
CA PRO A 80 -20.06 -17.65 -21.95
C PRO A 80 -19.45 -17.72 -23.36
N SER A 81 -20.14 -17.16 -24.36
CA SER A 81 -19.69 -17.12 -25.75
C SER A 81 -19.61 -15.71 -26.30
N GLY A 82 -18.57 -15.47 -27.10
CA GLY A 82 -18.34 -14.24 -27.84
C GLY A 82 -17.90 -13.05 -27.01
N VAL A 83 -17.85 -11.87 -27.63
CA VAL A 83 -17.35 -10.62 -27.02
C VAL A 83 -18.29 -10.11 -25.93
N MET A 84 -19.60 -10.28 -26.12
CA MET A 84 -20.64 -9.81 -25.21
C MET A 84 -20.93 -10.79 -24.06
N GLY A 85 -20.22 -11.92 -23.99
CA GLY A 85 -20.33 -12.89 -22.90
C GLY A 85 -21.72 -13.54 -22.76
N LEU A 86 -22.20 -14.20 -23.82
CA LEU A 86 -23.57 -14.73 -23.89
C LEU A 86 -23.65 -16.22 -23.56
N PHE A 87 -24.60 -16.59 -22.71
CA PHE A 87 -24.83 -17.94 -22.22
C PHE A 87 -25.88 -18.65 -23.08
N GLY A 88 -25.47 -19.71 -23.77
CA GLY A 88 -26.37 -20.59 -24.53
C GLY A 88 -26.87 -21.81 -23.74
N ASP A 89 -26.13 -22.20 -22.71
CA ASP A 89 -26.49 -23.24 -21.75
C ASP A 89 -26.21 -22.67 -20.35
N GLY A 90 -27.27 -22.41 -19.60
CA GLY A 90 -27.19 -21.88 -18.24
C GLY A 90 -27.20 -22.96 -17.16
N LYS A 91 -27.14 -24.25 -17.55
CA LYS A 91 -27.25 -25.42 -16.66
C LYS A 91 -28.48 -25.38 -15.75
N GLY A 92 -29.59 -24.86 -16.27
CA GLY A 92 -30.86 -24.73 -15.55
C GLY A 92 -30.87 -23.69 -14.43
N TYR A 93 -29.80 -22.90 -14.28
CA TYR A 93 -29.71 -21.85 -13.25
C TYR A 93 -29.51 -20.47 -13.86
N PHE A 94 -28.43 -20.26 -14.62
CA PHE A 94 -28.27 -19.03 -15.38
C PHE A 94 -29.28 -18.95 -16.52
N ARG A 95 -29.70 -17.73 -16.83
CA ARG A 95 -30.55 -17.42 -17.96
C ARG A 95 -29.74 -17.54 -19.24
N GLU A 96 -30.33 -18.23 -20.22
CA GLU A 96 -29.74 -18.43 -21.53
C GLU A 96 -29.94 -17.17 -22.40
N ASN A 97 -29.30 -16.06 -22.00
CA ASN A 97 -29.46 -14.76 -22.64
C ASN A 97 -29.05 -14.77 -24.13
N LEU A 98 -28.20 -15.71 -24.56
CA LEU A 98 -27.88 -15.92 -25.97
C LEU A 98 -29.14 -16.22 -26.80
N ARG A 99 -30.04 -17.06 -26.30
CA ARG A 99 -31.28 -17.43 -27.02
C ARG A 99 -32.20 -16.23 -27.19
N LEU A 100 -32.27 -15.39 -26.15
CA LEU A 100 -33.02 -14.14 -26.21
C LEU A 100 -32.41 -13.18 -27.24
N VAL A 101 -31.09 -13.01 -27.22
CA VAL A 101 -30.36 -12.17 -28.17
C VAL A 101 -30.53 -12.67 -29.60
N ALA A 102 -30.44 -13.98 -29.84
CA ALA A 102 -30.70 -14.59 -31.15
C ALA A 102 -32.12 -14.32 -31.64
N LYS A 103 -33.13 -14.54 -30.77
CA LYS A 103 -34.54 -14.29 -31.09
C LYS A 103 -34.82 -12.82 -31.46
N LEU A 104 -34.27 -11.88 -30.70
CA LEU A 104 -34.53 -10.44 -30.91
C LEU A 104 -33.74 -9.87 -32.08
N SER A 105 -32.51 -10.34 -32.30
CA SER A 105 -31.67 -9.87 -33.41
C SER A 105 -32.04 -10.49 -34.76
N GLY A 106 -32.65 -11.69 -34.75
CA GLY A 106 -32.87 -12.50 -35.94
C GLY A 106 -31.61 -13.24 -36.45
N LEU A 107 -30.49 -13.16 -35.73
CA LEU A 107 -29.27 -13.93 -36.04
C LEU A 107 -29.31 -15.30 -35.35
N SER A 108 -28.70 -16.31 -35.97
CA SER A 108 -28.63 -17.65 -35.39
C SER A 108 -27.68 -17.69 -34.19
N GLU A 109 -27.95 -18.56 -33.21
CA GLU A 109 -27.05 -18.75 -32.06
C GLU A 109 -25.63 -19.13 -32.50
N GLU A 110 -25.49 -19.91 -33.58
CA GLU A 110 -24.20 -20.33 -34.12
C GLU A 110 -23.39 -19.14 -34.67
N ALA A 111 -24.02 -18.25 -35.44
CA ALA A 111 -23.36 -17.04 -35.94
C ALA A 111 -22.92 -16.14 -34.78
N ILE A 112 -23.78 -15.97 -33.77
CA ILE A 112 -23.50 -15.16 -32.60
C ILE A 112 -22.34 -15.73 -31.77
N LYS A 113 -22.19 -17.06 -31.67
CA LYS A 113 -21.09 -17.69 -30.93
C LYS A 113 -19.75 -17.55 -31.64
N ASN A 114 -19.73 -17.71 -32.97
CA ASN A 114 -18.49 -17.94 -33.71
C ASN A 114 -17.91 -16.67 -34.38
N ASP A 115 -18.70 -15.62 -34.56
CA ASP A 115 -18.27 -14.39 -35.23
C ASP A 115 -18.38 -13.18 -34.28
N PRO A 116 -17.26 -12.51 -33.91
CA PRO A 116 -17.26 -11.34 -33.05
C PRO A 116 -18.20 -10.22 -33.54
N ALA A 117 -18.21 -9.95 -34.86
CA ALA A 117 -19.04 -8.89 -35.44
C ALA A 117 -20.54 -9.21 -35.29
N SER A 118 -20.94 -10.44 -35.62
CA SER A 118 -22.30 -10.95 -35.39
C SER A 118 -22.68 -10.93 -33.91
N ASN A 119 -21.74 -11.24 -33.01
CA ASN A 119 -21.98 -11.24 -31.57
C ASN A 119 -22.35 -9.83 -31.04
N ILE A 120 -21.52 -8.84 -31.38
CA ILE A 120 -21.73 -7.43 -31.01
C ILE A 120 -23.00 -6.90 -31.66
N LEU A 121 -23.20 -7.18 -32.96
CA LEU A 121 -24.36 -6.69 -33.70
C LEU A 121 -25.68 -7.29 -33.20
N ALA A 122 -25.70 -8.58 -32.85
CA ALA A 122 -26.87 -9.24 -32.30
C ALA A 122 -27.26 -8.64 -30.95
N TYR A 123 -26.29 -8.43 -30.06
CA TYR A 123 -26.54 -7.81 -28.77
C TYR A 123 -27.09 -6.38 -28.93
N ALA A 124 -26.48 -5.58 -29.81
CA ALA A 124 -26.95 -4.23 -30.10
C ALA A 124 -28.38 -4.20 -30.67
N ALA A 125 -28.72 -5.16 -31.56
CA ALA A 125 -30.07 -5.30 -32.10
C ALA A 125 -31.09 -5.61 -30.99
N ALA A 126 -30.78 -6.59 -30.14
CA ALA A 126 -31.63 -6.99 -29.02
C ALA A 126 -31.81 -5.84 -28.01
N TYR A 127 -30.73 -5.14 -27.70
CA TYR A 127 -30.74 -3.95 -26.85
C TYR A 127 -31.66 -2.88 -27.42
N ALA A 128 -31.47 -2.52 -28.69
CA ALA A 128 -32.27 -1.47 -29.34
C ALA A 128 -33.76 -1.84 -29.40
N GLN A 129 -34.11 -3.10 -29.65
CA GLN A 129 -35.51 -3.54 -29.65
C GLN A 129 -36.14 -3.40 -28.25
N LEU A 130 -35.40 -3.79 -27.20
CA LEU A 130 -35.85 -3.66 -25.81
C LEU A 130 -35.96 -2.20 -25.37
N ALA A 131 -35.02 -1.34 -25.78
CA ALA A 131 -35.05 0.10 -25.53
C ALA A 131 -36.22 0.78 -26.25
N ALA A 132 -36.45 0.44 -27.53
CA ALA A 132 -37.57 0.95 -28.32
C ALA A 132 -38.93 0.57 -27.71
N ALA A 133 -39.09 -0.69 -27.31
CA ALA A 133 -40.32 -1.18 -26.66
C ALA A 133 -40.64 -0.41 -25.35
N ARG A 134 -39.61 0.12 -24.69
CA ARG A 134 -39.71 0.90 -23.44
C ARG A 134 -39.66 2.42 -23.65
N LYS A 135 -39.53 2.89 -24.90
CA LYS A 135 -39.41 4.32 -25.27
C LYS A 135 -38.27 5.02 -24.55
N LEU A 136 -37.13 4.35 -24.42
CA LEU A 136 -35.95 4.90 -23.73
C LEU A 136 -35.12 5.77 -24.67
N PRO A 137 -34.60 6.92 -24.20
CA PRO A 137 -33.79 7.80 -25.03
C PRO A 137 -32.32 7.35 -25.06
N ALA A 138 -31.63 7.55 -26.18
CA ALA A 138 -30.27 7.03 -26.40
C ALA A 138 -29.17 7.78 -25.63
N ASP A 139 -29.47 8.96 -25.10
CA ASP A 139 -28.54 9.86 -24.39
C ASP A 139 -28.62 9.75 -22.86
N ALA A 140 -29.45 8.82 -22.33
CA ALA A 140 -29.69 8.66 -20.89
C ALA A 140 -29.52 7.19 -20.45
N PRO A 141 -28.29 6.64 -20.46
CA PRO A 141 -28.04 5.22 -20.16
C PRO A 141 -28.53 4.78 -18.77
N GLU A 142 -28.64 5.69 -17.79
CA GLU A 142 -29.24 5.43 -16.48
C GLU A 142 -30.70 4.98 -16.54
N LYS A 143 -31.42 5.29 -17.62
CA LYS A 143 -32.81 4.81 -17.83
C LYS A 143 -32.88 3.40 -18.42
N HIS A 144 -31.75 2.82 -18.84
CA HIS A 144 -31.68 1.53 -19.53
C HIS A 144 -31.38 0.34 -18.62
N LEU A 145 -31.39 0.49 -17.29
CA LEU A 145 -31.14 -0.62 -16.35
C LEU A 145 -32.04 -1.83 -16.62
N SER A 146 -33.31 -1.61 -16.96
CA SER A 146 -34.24 -2.70 -17.29
C SER A 146 -33.91 -3.45 -18.58
N VAL A 147 -33.16 -2.82 -19.51
CA VAL A 147 -32.64 -3.47 -20.72
C VAL A 147 -31.42 -4.31 -20.36
N LEU A 148 -30.48 -3.76 -19.58
CA LEU A 148 -29.30 -4.48 -19.09
C LEU A 148 -29.69 -5.72 -18.28
N LEU A 149 -30.63 -5.59 -17.34
CA LEU A 149 -31.18 -6.72 -16.58
C LEU A 149 -31.83 -7.77 -17.48
N ALA A 150 -32.61 -7.34 -18.48
CA ALA A 150 -33.24 -8.27 -19.41
C ALA A 150 -32.22 -9.09 -20.22
N LEU A 151 -31.05 -8.50 -20.52
CA LEU A 151 -29.98 -9.13 -21.28
C LEU A 151 -28.91 -9.82 -20.42
N SER A 152 -28.97 -9.72 -19.10
CA SER A 152 -28.08 -10.45 -18.19
C SER A 152 -28.40 -11.94 -18.13
N GLU A 153 -27.38 -12.76 -17.90
CA GLU A 153 -27.42 -14.18 -17.58
C GLU A 153 -27.89 -14.47 -16.16
N LEU A 154 -27.83 -13.50 -15.25
CA LEU A 154 -28.10 -13.74 -13.84
C LEU A 154 -29.60 -14.00 -13.59
N PRO A 155 -29.96 -14.88 -12.64
CA PRO A 155 -31.35 -15.09 -12.26
C PRO A 155 -32.03 -13.76 -11.87
N LEU A 156 -33.31 -13.60 -12.26
CA LEU A 156 -34.10 -12.39 -11.95
C LEU A 156 -34.99 -12.55 -10.72
N ALA A 157 -34.88 -13.68 -10.01
CA ALA A 157 -35.66 -13.92 -8.80
C ALA A 157 -35.35 -12.81 -7.79
N LYS A 158 -36.37 -12.20 -7.17
CA LYS A 158 -36.15 -11.14 -6.17
C LYS A 158 -35.84 -11.73 -4.80
N ASP A 159 -34.76 -12.48 -4.72
CA ASP A 159 -34.18 -12.97 -3.46
C ASP A 159 -32.87 -12.24 -3.15
N ALA A 160 -32.41 -12.36 -1.90
CA ALA A 160 -31.13 -11.78 -1.46
C ALA A 160 -29.95 -12.30 -2.29
N VAL A 161 -30.10 -13.48 -2.91
CA VAL A 161 -29.13 -14.12 -3.79
C VAL A 161 -28.92 -13.34 -5.08
N SER A 162 -30.00 -13.03 -5.79
CA SER A 162 -29.93 -12.42 -7.11
C SER A 162 -29.72 -10.91 -7.03
N THR A 163 -30.19 -10.25 -5.96
CA THR A 163 -30.19 -8.78 -5.88
C THR A 163 -28.77 -8.22 -5.81
N PHE A 164 -27.90 -8.73 -4.93
CA PHE A 164 -26.53 -8.23 -4.81
C PHE A 164 -25.67 -8.53 -6.06
N ALA A 165 -25.81 -9.73 -6.63
CA ALA A 165 -25.12 -10.10 -7.86
C ALA A 165 -25.56 -9.23 -9.06
N LEU A 166 -26.87 -9.04 -9.25
CA LEU A 166 -27.40 -8.17 -10.31
C LEU A 166 -26.93 -6.72 -10.16
N ASP A 167 -27.01 -6.18 -8.95
CA ASP A 167 -26.58 -4.80 -8.70
C ASP A 167 -25.06 -4.65 -8.86
N SER A 168 -24.27 -5.66 -8.50
CA SER A 168 -22.81 -5.69 -8.74
C SER A 168 -22.47 -5.71 -10.24
N HIS A 169 -23.24 -6.47 -11.03
CA HIS A 169 -23.11 -6.48 -12.49
C HIS A 169 -23.44 -5.10 -13.08
N LEU A 170 -24.59 -4.52 -12.71
CA LEU A 170 -24.98 -3.19 -13.16
C LEU A 170 -23.99 -2.11 -12.73
N TYR A 171 -23.52 -2.16 -11.48
CA TYR A 171 -22.54 -1.24 -10.95
C TYR A 171 -21.25 -1.27 -11.78
N SER A 172 -20.78 -2.45 -12.17
CA SER A 172 -19.59 -2.60 -13.01
C SER A 172 -19.77 -1.96 -14.40
N VAL A 173 -20.93 -2.19 -15.04
CA VAL A 173 -21.25 -1.60 -16.35
C VAL A 173 -21.36 -0.07 -16.27
N LEU A 174 -22.11 0.46 -15.28
CA LEU A 174 -22.31 1.90 -15.15
C LEU A 174 -21.05 2.63 -14.68
N THR A 175 -20.25 2.00 -13.82
CA THR A 175 -18.95 2.55 -13.42
C THR A 175 -18.04 2.67 -14.62
N PHE A 176 -17.99 1.66 -15.50
CA PHE A 176 -17.21 1.75 -16.74
C PHE A 176 -17.60 2.98 -17.58
N LEU A 177 -18.91 3.26 -17.72
CA LEU A 177 -19.42 4.44 -18.44
C LEU A 177 -19.10 5.76 -17.74
N ASN A 178 -18.93 5.73 -16.43
CA ASN A 178 -18.64 6.90 -15.60
C ASN A 178 -17.14 7.17 -15.40
N GLN A 179 -16.25 6.40 -16.06
CA GLN A 179 -14.80 6.59 -15.98
C GLN A 179 -14.28 7.47 -17.13
N PRO A 180 -13.65 8.63 -16.85
CA PRO A 180 -13.14 9.54 -17.88
C PRO A 180 -12.13 8.89 -18.84
N ASP A 181 -11.30 7.98 -18.33
CA ASP A 181 -10.31 7.30 -19.16
C ASP A 181 -10.97 6.34 -20.16
N ASN A 182 -12.11 5.73 -19.81
CA ASN A 182 -12.89 4.89 -20.74
C ASN A 182 -13.62 5.75 -21.77
N GLN A 183 -14.20 6.89 -21.35
CA GLN A 183 -14.85 7.85 -22.25
C GLN A 183 -13.87 8.32 -23.33
N LEU A 184 -12.64 8.66 -22.93
CA LEU A 184 -11.56 9.04 -23.85
C LEU A 184 -11.12 7.86 -24.73
N ARG A 185 -10.95 6.67 -24.15
CA ARG A 185 -10.43 5.50 -24.87
C ARG A 185 -11.38 4.97 -25.93
N TYR A 186 -12.68 4.96 -25.65
CA TYR A 186 -13.71 4.36 -26.52
C TYR A 186 -14.62 5.40 -27.17
N HIS A 187 -14.28 6.69 -27.05
CA HIS A 187 -14.92 7.81 -27.75
C HIS A 187 -16.44 7.90 -27.53
N PHE A 188 -16.88 7.83 -26.27
CA PHE A 188 -18.28 8.03 -25.89
C PHE A 188 -18.45 9.22 -24.93
N PRO A 189 -19.65 9.84 -24.86
CA PRO A 189 -19.88 11.03 -24.04
C PRO A 189 -19.70 10.80 -22.54
N ASP A 190 -19.38 11.87 -21.82
CA ASP A 190 -19.60 11.91 -20.38
C ASP A 190 -21.09 12.09 -20.10
N TYR A 191 -21.74 11.05 -19.59
CA TYR A 191 -23.17 11.07 -19.26
C TYR A 191 -23.45 11.68 -17.87
N HIS A 192 -22.41 12.03 -17.10
CA HIS A 192 -22.54 12.54 -15.73
C HIS A 192 -23.45 11.67 -14.84
N LEU A 193 -23.18 10.36 -14.82
CA LEU A 193 -24.02 9.41 -14.10
C LEU A 193 -23.92 9.61 -12.59
N ASP A 194 -25.06 9.93 -11.96
CA ASP A 194 -25.19 9.90 -10.50
C ASP A 194 -25.47 8.47 -10.03
N LEU A 195 -24.40 7.70 -9.85
CA LEU A 195 -24.49 6.31 -9.40
C LEU A 195 -25.14 6.19 -8.01
N ARG A 196 -25.00 7.20 -7.15
CA ARG A 196 -25.68 7.21 -5.84
C ARG A 196 -27.18 7.41 -6.00
N ALA A 197 -27.64 8.25 -6.92
CA ALA A 197 -29.06 8.38 -7.22
C ALA A 197 -29.64 7.09 -7.83
N ILE A 198 -28.84 6.35 -8.61
CA ILE A 198 -29.25 5.09 -9.24
C ILE A 198 -29.40 3.96 -8.22
N PHE A 199 -28.38 3.74 -7.38
CA PHE A 199 -28.34 2.62 -6.44
C PHE A 199 -28.83 2.99 -5.02
N GLY A 200 -29.06 4.26 -4.72
CA GLY A 200 -29.47 4.71 -3.40
C GLY A 200 -28.46 4.32 -2.32
N ALA A 201 -28.97 3.80 -1.19
CA ALA A 201 -28.13 3.34 -0.07
C ALA A 201 -27.24 2.15 -0.43
N ASN A 202 -27.57 1.39 -1.49
CA ASN A 202 -26.76 0.25 -1.95
C ASN A 202 -25.44 0.70 -2.60
N TYR A 203 -25.37 1.94 -3.12
CA TYR A 203 -24.18 2.48 -3.78
C TYR A 203 -22.94 2.40 -2.88
N ASP A 204 -23.12 2.71 -1.59
CA ASP A 204 -22.03 2.72 -0.59
C ASP A 204 -21.38 1.35 -0.44
N VAL A 205 -22.19 0.30 -0.56
CA VAL A 205 -21.75 -1.09 -0.49
C VAL A 205 -21.10 -1.47 -1.81
N LEU A 206 -21.76 -1.23 -2.94
CA LEU A 206 -21.28 -1.62 -4.27
C LEU A 206 -19.94 -0.96 -4.61
N SER A 207 -19.74 0.29 -4.19
CA SER A 207 -18.51 1.07 -4.43
C SER A 207 -17.40 0.85 -3.42
N SER A 208 -17.63 0.01 -2.40
CA SER A 208 -16.64 -0.26 -1.35
C SER A 208 -15.59 -1.27 -1.83
N GLY A 209 -14.43 -0.79 -2.29
CA GLY A 209 -13.29 -1.64 -2.69
C GLY A 209 -12.64 -2.36 -1.50
N MET A 210 -11.39 -1.99 -1.16
CA MET A 210 -10.74 -2.38 0.12
C MET A 210 -11.41 -1.69 1.31
N ALA A 211 -12.63 -2.12 1.65
CA ALA A 211 -13.43 -1.47 2.65
C ALA A 211 -12.96 -1.77 4.08
N GLN A 212 -13.24 -0.92 5.07
CA GLN A 212 -13.44 -1.41 6.44
C GLN A 212 -14.95 -1.47 6.64
N VAL A 213 -15.52 -2.67 6.63
CA VAL A 213 -16.95 -2.84 6.88
C VAL A 213 -17.14 -2.99 8.38
N ALA A 214 -17.94 -2.13 8.96
CA ALA A 214 -18.44 -2.22 10.33
C ALA A 214 -19.95 -2.50 10.29
N PRO A 215 -20.55 -2.97 11.41
CA PRO A 215 -21.99 -3.27 11.45
C PRO A 215 -22.90 -2.08 11.10
N ASP A 216 -22.44 -0.85 11.33
CA ASP A 216 -23.20 0.38 11.16
C ASP A 216 -22.62 1.33 10.09
N HIS A 217 -21.47 1.02 9.51
CA HIS A 217 -20.86 1.85 8.46
C HIS A 217 -19.90 1.07 7.55
N VAL A 218 -19.73 1.53 6.31
CA VAL A 218 -18.72 1.03 5.38
C VAL A 218 -17.69 2.14 5.18
N GLN A 219 -16.40 1.88 5.40
CA GLN A 219 -15.35 2.82 5.05
C GLN A 219 -14.68 2.42 3.75
N ALA A 220 -14.63 3.31 2.76
CA ALA A 220 -13.85 3.09 1.56
C ALA A 220 -13.14 4.38 1.18
N GLN A 221 -11.86 4.28 0.77
CA GLN A 221 -11.06 5.43 0.35
C GLN A 221 -11.00 6.57 1.40
N GLY A 222 -10.94 6.23 2.69
CA GLY A 222 -10.87 7.20 3.79
C GLY A 222 -12.19 7.91 4.11
N ARG A 223 -13.33 7.45 3.56
CA ARG A 223 -14.66 7.99 3.85
C ARG A 223 -15.52 6.91 4.50
N ALA A 224 -16.17 7.24 5.61
CA ALA A 224 -17.19 6.40 6.23
C ALA A 224 -18.58 6.73 5.65
N PHE A 225 -19.30 5.69 5.27
CA PHE A 225 -20.66 5.76 4.73
C PHE A 225 -21.60 5.00 5.66
N ASN A 226 -22.75 5.57 5.98
CA ASN A 226 -23.79 4.88 6.75
C ASN A 226 -24.71 4.16 5.75
N PRO A 227 -24.70 2.82 5.68
CA PRO A 227 -25.51 2.10 4.74
C PRO A 227 -26.93 1.83 5.28
N ALA A 228 -27.37 2.54 6.32
CA ALA A 228 -28.74 2.49 6.80
C ALA A 228 -29.74 2.71 5.63
N GLY A 229 -30.58 1.70 5.40
CA GLY A 229 -31.52 1.68 4.28
C GLY A 229 -31.05 0.91 3.04
N SER A 230 -29.84 0.34 3.06
CA SER A 230 -29.42 -0.66 2.08
C SER A 230 -30.34 -1.88 2.14
N THR A 231 -30.64 -2.45 0.97
CA THR A 231 -31.44 -3.68 0.87
C THR A 231 -30.61 -4.95 1.05
N TYR A 232 -29.28 -4.83 1.12
CA TYR A 232 -28.40 -5.97 1.38
C TYR A 232 -28.36 -6.27 2.88
N ALA A 233 -28.23 -7.54 3.23
CA ALA A 233 -27.95 -7.94 4.61
C ALA A 233 -26.50 -7.55 4.95
N LEU A 234 -26.31 -6.30 5.36
CA LEU A 234 -24.98 -5.78 5.64
C LEU A 234 -24.52 -6.24 7.01
N VAL A 235 -23.64 -7.22 6.98
CA VAL A 235 -22.87 -7.66 8.14
C VAL A 235 -21.41 -7.63 7.71
N ALA A 236 -20.58 -6.92 8.47
CA ALA A 236 -19.13 -7.09 8.34
C ALA A 236 -18.83 -8.58 8.49
N SER A 237 -18.03 -9.14 7.60
CA SER A 237 -17.60 -10.53 7.79
C SER A 237 -16.99 -10.69 9.18
N SER A 238 -17.44 -11.71 9.91
CA SER A 238 -16.92 -12.02 11.26
C SER A 238 -15.48 -12.52 11.21
N ASP A 239 -15.06 -13.01 10.05
CA ASP A 239 -13.76 -13.64 9.86
C ASP A 239 -12.78 -12.62 9.28
N TYR A 240 -13.20 -11.82 8.29
CA TYR A 240 -12.40 -10.77 7.68
C TYR A 240 -13.19 -9.46 7.52
N GLY A 241 -13.13 -8.58 8.52
CA GLY A 241 -13.94 -7.35 8.59
C GLY A 241 -14.04 -6.51 7.31
N PRO A 242 -12.99 -6.36 6.48
CA PRO A 242 -13.07 -5.68 5.19
C PRO A 242 -14.00 -6.31 4.12
N ALA A 243 -14.39 -7.58 4.26
CA ALA A 243 -15.28 -8.23 3.30
C ALA A 243 -16.76 -7.97 3.58
N ILE A 244 -17.54 -7.87 2.49
CA ILE A 244 -19.00 -7.87 2.53
C ILE A 244 -19.46 -9.31 2.79
N SER A 245 -20.27 -9.53 3.82
CA SER A 245 -20.89 -10.84 4.04
C SER A 245 -22.10 -11.03 3.13
N ASP A 246 -22.06 -12.05 2.27
CA ASP A 246 -23.17 -12.43 1.39
C ASP A 246 -23.32 -13.97 1.34
N LEU A 247 -23.41 -14.56 2.52
CA LEU A 247 -23.28 -16.00 2.72
C LEU A 247 -24.29 -16.82 1.90
N THR A 248 -23.82 -17.92 1.32
CA THR A 248 -24.68 -18.94 0.72
C THR A 248 -25.35 -19.79 1.81
N THR A 249 -26.53 -20.33 1.52
CA THR A 249 -27.28 -21.21 2.43
C THR A 249 -27.01 -22.69 2.18
N CYS A 250 -26.18 -23.02 1.19
CA CYS A 250 -25.87 -24.38 0.76
C CYS A 250 -24.44 -24.46 0.20
N ASN A 251 -24.05 -25.62 -0.33
CA ASN A 251 -22.71 -25.85 -0.90
C ASN A 251 -21.54 -25.75 0.11
N TYR A 252 -21.79 -25.93 1.40
CA TYR A 252 -20.75 -26.07 2.42
C TYR A 252 -21.14 -27.15 3.43
N SER A 253 -20.21 -27.57 4.27
CA SER A 253 -20.50 -28.46 5.40
C SER A 253 -19.57 -28.17 6.58
N SER A 254 -19.76 -28.85 7.71
CA SER A 254 -18.84 -28.73 8.84
C SER A 254 -17.42 -29.24 8.47
N ARG A 255 -16.39 -28.62 9.04
CA ARG A 255 -14.99 -29.10 9.00
C ARG A 255 -14.77 -30.35 9.86
N ASN A 256 -15.74 -30.71 10.71
CA ASN A 256 -15.69 -31.84 11.63
C ASN A 256 -14.42 -31.82 12.52
N GLY A 257 -14.05 -30.64 13.03
CA GLY A 257 -12.86 -30.45 13.86
C GLY A 257 -11.52 -30.39 13.11
N THR A 258 -11.51 -30.51 11.78
CA THR A 258 -10.29 -30.38 10.99
C THR A 258 -9.77 -28.94 11.06
N ALA A 259 -8.51 -28.77 11.49
CA ALA A 259 -7.87 -27.47 11.54
C ALA A 259 -7.58 -26.94 10.12
N VAL A 260 -7.79 -25.64 9.94
CA VAL A 260 -7.32 -24.91 8.77
C VAL A 260 -5.79 -24.85 8.81
N THR A 261 -5.16 -25.18 7.68
CA THR A 261 -3.69 -25.20 7.57
C THR A 261 -3.16 -24.65 6.24
N HIS A 262 -4.05 -24.35 5.29
CA HIS A 262 -3.71 -23.90 3.95
C HIS A 262 -4.68 -22.83 3.44
N TYR A 263 -4.22 -22.03 2.50
CA TYR A 263 -5.02 -21.04 1.78
C TYR A 263 -4.85 -21.21 0.26
N ALA A 264 -5.97 -21.35 -0.43
CA ALA A 264 -6.05 -21.65 -1.85
C ALA A 264 -6.46 -20.40 -2.66
N ILE A 265 -5.65 -20.08 -3.67
CA ILE A 265 -5.91 -19.04 -4.66
C ILE A 265 -6.52 -19.66 -5.90
N HIS A 266 -7.68 -19.15 -6.32
CA HIS A 266 -8.43 -19.63 -7.48
C HIS A 266 -8.70 -18.50 -8.48
N THR A 267 -9.08 -18.86 -9.71
CA THR A 267 -9.61 -17.95 -10.73
C THR A 267 -10.91 -18.52 -11.28
N VAL A 268 -11.94 -17.67 -11.37
CA VAL A 268 -13.31 -18.09 -11.65
C VAL A 268 -13.49 -18.71 -13.04
N GLN A 269 -12.78 -18.22 -14.05
CA GLN A 269 -13.17 -18.28 -15.48
C GLN A 269 -14.52 -17.60 -15.73
N GLY A 270 -14.66 -16.37 -15.23
CA GLY A 270 -15.88 -15.58 -15.37
C GLY A 270 -15.93 -14.40 -14.40
N THR A 271 -17.11 -13.81 -14.25
CA THR A 271 -17.29 -12.54 -13.54
C THR A 271 -17.49 -12.70 -12.04
N TYR A 272 -17.24 -11.63 -11.29
CA TYR A 272 -17.48 -11.52 -9.86
C TYR A 272 -18.96 -11.77 -9.51
N ALA A 273 -19.87 -11.11 -10.22
CA ALA A 273 -21.31 -11.27 -10.04
C ALA A 273 -21.78 -12.69 -10.40
N GLY A 274 -21.26 -13.25 -11.50
CA GLY A 274 -21.51 -14.64 -11.90
C GLY A 274 -21.09 -15.64 -10.82
N CYS A 275 -19.87 -15.48 -10.27
CA CYS A 275 -19.36 -16.35 -9.21
C CYS A 275 -20.23 -16.32 -7.94
N ILE A 276 -20.58 -15.11 -7.47
CA ILE A 276 -21.45 -14.94 -6.28
C ILE A 276 -22.80 -15.62 -6.50
N SER A 277 -23.42 -15.41 -7.66
CA SER A 277 -24.69 -16.06 -7.99
C SER A 277 -24.53 -17.58 -8.08
N TRP A 278 -23.47 -18.08 -8.73
CA TRP A 278 -23.25 -19.52 -8.90
C TRP A 278 -23.08 -20.26 -7.57
N PHE A 279 -22.39 -19.67 -6.60
CA PHE A 279 -22.22 -20.26 -5.27
C PHE A 279 -23.51 -20.39 -4.45
N LYS A 280 -24.54 -19.63 -4.83
CA LYS A 280 -25.88 -19.69 -4.23
C LYS A 280 -26.82 -20.64 -4.98
N ASN A 281 -26.36 -21.27 -6.07
CA ASN A 281 -27.04 -22.39 -6.71
C ASN A 281 -26.75 -23.70 -5.96
N CYS A 282 -27.71 -24.20 -5.17
CA CYS A 282 -27.50 -25.44 -4.40
C CYS A 282 -27.32 -26.70 -5.26
N SER A 283 -27.68 -26.64 -6.54
CA SER A 283 -27.40 -27.72 -7.49
C SER A 283 -25.98 -27.68 -8.05
N ALA A 284 -25.23 -26.60 -7.85
CA ALA A 284 -23.85 -26.48 -8.32
C ALA A 284 -22.87 -27.34 -7.51
N GLN A 285 -23.17 -27.61 -6.24
CA GLN A 285 -22.33 -28.40 -5.33
C GLN A 285 -20.88 -27.90 -5.22
N VAL A 286 -20.69 -26.57 -5.30
CA VAL A 286 -19.39 -25.90 -5.18
C VAL A 286 -19.54 -24.56 -4.46
N SER A 287 -18.51 -24.16 -3.73
CA SER A 287 -18.41 -22.85 -3.07
C SER A 287 -16.96 -22.54 -2.71
N ALA A 288 -16.62 -21.26 -2.57
CA ALA A 288 -15.40 -20.81 -1.91
C ALA A 288 -15.75 -19.91 -0.72
N HIS A 289 -14.76 -19.56 0.09
CA HIS A 289 -14.96 -18.68 1.25
C HIS A 289 -15.13 -17.24 0.81
N TYR A 290 -14.35 -16.81 -0.19
CA TYR A 290 -14.33 -15.44 -0.67
C TYR A 290 -14.33 -15.33 -2.20
N VAL A 291 -14.82 -14.21 -2.71
CA VAL A 291 -14.74 -13.79 -4.12
C VAL A 291 -14.15 -12.38 -4.19
N VAL A 292 -13.21 -12.13 -5.10
CA VAL A 292 -12.54 -10.83 -5.28
C VAL A 292 -12.86 -10.23 -6.65
N ARG A 293 -13.33 -8.99 -6.66
CA ARG A 293 -13.61 -8.22 -7.89
C ARG A 293 -12.34 -7.63 -8.47
N SER A 294 -12.17 -7.76 -9.79
CA SER A 294 -10.99 -7.31 -10.51
C SER A 294 -10.83 -5.78 -10.52
N SER A 295 -11.91 -5.04 -10.73
CA SER A 295 -11.85 -3.60 -10.99
C SER A 295 -11.35 -2.75 -9.82
N ASP A 296 -11.73 -3.11 -8.59
CA ASP A 296 -11.51 -2.29 -7.39
C ASP A 296 -11.13 -3.10 -6.14
N GLY A 297 -11.02 -4.42 -6.27
CA GLY A 297 -10.59 -5.30 -5.19
C GLY A 297 -11.65 -5.49 -4.10
N GLN A 298 -12.93 -5.22 -4.37
CA GLN A 298 -14.01 -5.58 -3.42
C GLN A 298 -13.98 -7.08 -3.11
N ILE A 299 -14.11 -7.44 -1.84
CA ILE A 299 -14.16 -8.83 -1.37
C ILE A 299 -15.54 -9.14 -0.81
N THR A 300 -16.12 -10.26 -1.24
CA THR A 300 -17.34 -10.81 -0.66
C THR A 300 -17.07 -12.17 -0.04
N GLN A 301 -17.51 -12.35 1.20
CA GLN A 301 -17.52 -13.63 1.88
C GLN A 301 -18.80 -14.41 1.56
N MET A 302 -18.63 -15.65 1.11
CA MET A 302 -19.70 -16.55 0.70
C MET A 302 -19.89 -17.72 1.67
N VAL A 303 -18.82 -18.14 2.35
CA VAL A 303 -18.85 -19.18 3.40
C VAL A 303 -17.95 -18.73 4.54
N THR A 304 -18.41 -18.87 5.78
CA THR A 304 -17.58 -18.55 6.96
C THR A 304 -16.39 -19.50 7.08
N GLU A 305 -15.25 -19.02 7.55
CA GLU A 305 -14.01 -19.79 7.65
C GLU A 305 -14.12 -21.00 8.60
N ALA A 306 -15.01 -20.92 9.58
CA ALA A 306 -15.35 -22.04 10.47
C ALA A 306 -15.97 -23.24 9.72
N ASN A 307 -16.60 -23.01 8.57
CA ASN A 307 -17.19 -24.04 7.74
C ASN A 307 -16.26 -24.47 6.62
N LYS A 308 -16.49 -25.67 6.10
CA LYS A 308 -15.80 -26.24 4.94
C LYS A 308 -16.54 -25.84 3.67
N ALA A 309 -16.03 -24.86 2.93
CA ALA A 309 -16.45 -24.60 1.55
C ALA A 309 -16.02 -25.74 0.61
N TRP A 310 -16.63 -25.84 -0.57
CA TRP A 310 -16.41 -26.92 -1.55
C TRP A 310 -15.72 -26.38 -2.82
N HIS A 311 -14.43 -26.07 -2.73
CA HIS A 311 -13.66 -25.42 -3.81
C HIS A 311 -12.51 -26.27 -4.39
N ILE A 312 -12.03 -27.27 -3.66
CA ILE A 312 -10.79 -27.98 -3.99
C ILE A 312 -10.82 -29.48 -3.66
N GLY A 313 -11.99 -30.12 -3.77
CA GLY A 313 -12.09 -31.58 -3.64
C GLY A 313 -11.71 -32.16 -2.26
N SER A 314 -10.72 -33.06 -2.21
CA SER A 314 -10.28 -33.74 -0.98
C SER A 314 -9.59 -32.79 0.02
N GLU A 315 -9.15 -31.64 -0.45
CA GLU A 315 -8.35 -30.66 0.28
C GLU A 315 -9.22 -29.62 1.00
N ASN A 316 -10.53 -29.61 0.71
CA ASN A 316 -11.52 -28.75 1.34
C ASN A 316 -11.45 -28.70 2.88
N PRO A 317 -11.32 -29.83 3.62
CA PRO A 317 -11.43 -29.82 5.09
C PRO A 317 -10.45 -28.89 5.80
N TYR A 318 -9.27 -28.64 5.22
CA TYR A 318 -8.17 -27.92 5.85
C TYR A 318 -7.76 -26.64 5.11
N THR A 319 -8.51 -26.24 4.07
CA THR A 319 -8.23 -25.06 3.25
C THR A 319 -9.27 -23.96 3.45
N ILE A 320 -8.80 -22.71 3.40
CA ILE A 320 -9.60 -21.54 2.99
C ILE A 320 -9.41 -21.37 1.48
N GLY A 321 -10.41 -20.85 0.77
CA GLY A 321 -10.40 -20.72 -0.68
C GLY A 321 -10.97 -19.38 -1.12
N THR A 322 -10.27 -18.72 -2.05
CA THR A 322 -10.69 -17.44 -2.63
C THR A 322 -10.70 -17.49 -4.14
N GLU A 323 -11.84 -17.16 -4.74
CA GLU A 323 -12.03 -17.00 -6.17
C GLU A 323 -11.71 -15.58 -6.63
N HIS A 324 -10.92 -15.45 -7.68
CA HIS A 324 -10.60 -14.17 -8.31
C HIS A 324 -11.32 -14.06 -9.65
N GLU A 325 -12.08 -12.98 -9.84
CA GLU A 325 -12.74 -12.67 -11.11
C GLU A 325 -11.74 -12.65 -12.28
N GLY A 326 -12.13 -13.27 -13.40
CA GLY A 326 -11.40 -13.20 -14.65
C GLY A 326 -11.09 -14.56 -15.27
N TYR A 327 -10.13 -14.56 -16.20
CA TYR A 327 -9.74 -15.72 -17.00
C TYR A 327 -8.22 -15.94 -16.92
N VAL A 328 -7.80 -17.19 -16.67
CA VAL A 328 -6.39 -17.59 -16.42
C VAL A 328 -5.45 -17.29 -17.57
N ASP A 329 -5.97 -17.18 -18.79
CA ASP A 329 -5.24 -16.90 -20.03
C ASP A 329 -5.14 -15.41 -20.37
N ASP A 330 -5.66 -14.52 -19.51
CA ASP A 330 -5.65 -13.08 -19.73
C ASP A 330 -5.17 -12.30 -18.50
N ALA A 331 -3.96 -11.76 -18.60
CA ALA A 331 -3.31 -11.02 -17.53
C ALA A 331 -4.02 -9.71 -17.13
N SER A 332 -4.88 -9.16 -18.00
CA SER A 332 -5.54 -7.87 -17.74
C SER A 332 -6.53 -7.91 -16.57
N TRP A 333 -6.99 -9.10 -16.19
CA TRP A 333 -7.88 -9.32 -15.04
C TRP A 333 -7.17 -9.21 -13.70
N TYR A 334 -5.86 -9.44 -13.64
CA TYR A 334 -5.10 -9.42 -12.39
C TYR A 334 -4.60 -8.00 -12.06
N THR A 335 -5.54 -7.12 -11.72
CA THR A 335 -5.26 -5.70 -11.45
C THR A 335 -4.50 -5.50 -10.14
N SER A 336 -3.88 -4.34 -9.98
CA SER A 336 -3.26 -3.96 -8.69
C SER A 336 -4.27 -3.88 -7.55
N ALA A 337 -5.52 -3.51 -7.81
CA ALA A 337 -6.56 -3.48 -6.78
C ALA A 337 -6.87 -4.90 -6.28
N MET A 338 -7.04 -5.86 -7.19
CA MET A 338 -7.25 -7.27 -6.87
C MET A 338 -6.08 -7.85 -6.06
N TYR A 339 -4.84 -7.66 -6.51
CA TYR A 339 -3.66 -8.16 -5.79
C TYR A 339 -3.55 -7.55 -4.38
N SER A 340 -3.79 -6.25 -4.23
CA SER A 340 -3.71 -5.58 -2.94
C SER A 340 -4.73 -6.11 -1.95
N SER A 341 -6.00 -6.26 -2.36
CA SER A 341 -7.06 -6.81 -1.51
C SER A 341 -6.84 -8.28 -1.18
N SER A 342 -6.51 -9.08 -2.19
CA SER A 342 -6.23 -10.51 -2.01
C SER A 342 -5.06 -10.75 -1.06
N ALA A 343 -3.99 -9.96 -1.17
CA ALA A 343 -2.86 -10.05 -0.25
C ALA A 343 -3.22 -9.55 1.16
N ALA A 344 -4.10 -8.57 1.30
CA ALA A 344 -4.60 -8.13 2.59
C ALA A 344 -5.41 -9.23 3.30
N LEU A 345 -6.28 -9.93 2.56
CA LEU A 345 -6.99 -11.11 3.06
C LEU A 345 -6.01 -12.24 3.43
N ALA A 346 -5.00 -12.50 2.60
CA ALA A 346 -3.99 -13.52 2.90
C ALA A 346 -3.21 -13.21 4.20
N ARG A 347 -2.88 -11.94 4.45
CA ARG A 347 -2.23 -11.49 5.69
C ARG A 347 -3.13 -11.70 6.90
N ASP A 348 -4.41 -11.41 6.76
CA ASP A 348 -5.40 -11.63 7.81
C ASP A 348 -5.50 -13.11 8.15
N ILE A 349 -5.74 -13.98 7.16
CA ILE A 349 -5.78 -15.45 7.34
C ILE A 349 -4.49 -15.97 7.99
N ALA A 350 -3.32 -15.46 7.59
CA ALA A 350 -2.05 -15.81 8.23
C ALA A 350 -1.96 -15.36 9.70
N GLY A 351 -2.59 -14.23 10.03
CA GLY A 351 -2.69 -13.66 11.38
C GLY A 351 -3.80 -14.27 12.26
N SER A 352 -4.78 -14.97 11.69
CA SER A 352 -5.97 -15.51 12.39
C SER A 352 -5.70 -16.71 13.30
N GLY A 353 -4.44 -17.04 13.58
CA GLY A 353 -4.06 -18.10 14.52
C GLY A 353 -4.10 -19.52 13.94
N TYR A 354 -4.32 -19.69 12.63
CA TYR A 354 -4.28 -20.99 11.95
C TYR A 354 -2.87 -21.59 11.83
N GLY A 355 -1.83 -20.85 12.20
CA GLY A 355 -0.44 -21.28 12.05
C GLY A 355 0.05 -21.27 10.60
N ILE A 356 -0.59 -20.48 9.74
CA ILE A 356 -0.17 -20.27 8.35
C ILE A 356 0.80 -19.08 8.31
N SER A 357 2.07 -19.34 8.03
CA SER A 357 3.04 -18.27 7.81
C SER A 357 2.88 -17.67 6.41
N GLY A 358 2.89 -16.34 6.30
CA GLY A 358 2.93 -15.64 5.01
C GLY A 358 4.17 -15.97 4.17
N LEU A 359 5.28 -16.34 4.83
CA LEU A 359 6.53 -16.74 4.18
C LEU A 359 6.40 -18.08 3.44
N ARG A 360 5.39 -18.88 3.78
CA ARG A 360 5.03 -20.13 3.13
C ARG A 360 4.09 -19.93 1.93
N THR A 361 4.04 -18.72 1.39
CA THR A 361 3.41 -18.42 0.11
C THR A 361 4.25 -19.01 -1.02
N PHE A 362 3.59 -19.65 -2.00
CA PHE A 362 4.27 -20.23 -3.14
C PHE A 362 5.18 -19.20 -3.81
N TYR A 363 6.44 -19.58 -3.95
CA TYR A 363 7.49 -18.76 -4.50
C TYR A 363 8.07 -19.46 -5.73
N GLY A 364 7.70 -18.96 -6.91
CA GLY A 364 8.07 -19.54 -8.19
C GLY A 364 7.49 -18.77 -9.37
N ALA A 365 7.83 -19.21 -10.57
CA ALA A 365 7.20 -18.67 -11.78
C ALA A 365 5.70 -18.97 -11.79
N ALA A 366 4.95 -18.15 -12.52
CA ALA A 366 3.60 -18.54 -12.91
C ALA A 366 3.65 -19.85 -13.71
N THR A 367 2.58 -20.63 -13.61
CA THR A 367 2.65 -22.06 -13.86
C THR A 367 1.55 -22.44 -14.84
N THR A 368 1.91 -23.30 -15.80
CA THR A 368 0.97 -23.90 -16.75
C THR A 368 0.84 -25.37 -16.36
N GLY A 369 -0.39 -25.84 -16.11
CA GLY A 369 -0.61 -27.22 -15.69
C GLY A 369 -0.60 -27.42 -14.18
N THR A 370 -0.43 -28.69 -13.77
CA THR A 370 -0.66 -29.15 -12.40
C THR A 370 0.62 -29.76 -11.82
N PHE A 371 0.96 -29.43 -10.57
CA PHE A 371 2.01 -30.13 -9.83
C PHE A 371 1.80 -29.93 -8.32
N SER A 372 2.09 -30.95 -7.51
CA SER A 372 2.00 -30.78 -6.06
C SER A 372 3.22 -30.05 -5.54
N THR A 373 3.01 -28.98 -4.77
CA THR A 373 4.07 -28.45 -3.92
C THR A 373 4.27 -29.38 -2.73
N GLY A 374 5.48 -29.34 -2.13
CA GLY A 374 5.75 -29.99 -0.86
C GLY A 374 4.93 -29.42 0.30
N ALA A 375 5.11 -30.01 1.50
CA ALA A 375 4.33 -29.66 2.68
C ALA A 375 4.58 -28.24 3.22
N CYS A 376 5.73 -27.62 2.88
CA CYS A 376 6.07 -26.29 3.37
C CYS A 376 5.22 -25.18 2.76
N VAL A 377 4.77 -25.32 1.51
CA VAL A 377 3.97 -24.27 0.86
C VAL A 377 2.52 -24.36 1.32
N LYS A 378 2.04 -23.32 2.03
CA LYS A 378 0.71 -23.25 2.64
C LYS A 378 -0.26 -22.31 1.93
N ILE A 379 0.23 -21.23 1.32
CA ILE A 379 -0.57 -20.31 0.51
C ILE A 379 -0.22 -20.56 -0.96
N LYS A 380 -1.14 -21.13 -1.74
CA LYS A 380 -0.84 -21.61 -3.10
C LYS A 380 -2.07 -21.70 -3.98
N GLY A 381 -1.85 -21.83 -5.29
CA GLY A 381 -2.92 -21.96 -6.26
C GLY A 381 -3.60 -23.31 -6.19
N HIS A 382 -4.83 -23.40 -6.69
CA HIS A 382 -5.51 -24.69 -6.91
C HIS A 382 -4.58 -25.68 -7.61
N GLN A 383 -3.84 -25.20 -8.60
CA GLN A 383 -2.92 -26.00 -9.40
C GLN A 383 -1.76 -26.65 -8.61
N HIS A 384 -1.53 -26.21 -7.36
CA HIS A 384 -0.40 -26.61 -6.52
C HIS A 384 -0.76 -27.66 -5.45
N PHE A 385 -2.03 -28.05 -5.37
CA PHE A 385 -2.50 -29.09 -4.47
C PHE A 385 -2.31 -30.49 -5.08
N PRO A 386 -2.18 -31.55 -4.28
CA PRO A 386 -2.13 -32.91 -4.79
C PRO A 386 -3.47 -33.31 -5.43
N ASN A 387 -3.44 -34.30 -6.34
CA ASN A 387 -4.63 -34.97 -6.91
C ASN A 387 -5.69 -34.10 -7.61
N GLN A 388 -5.38 -32.84 -7.89
CA GLN A 388 -6.26 -31.94 -8.64
C GLN A 388 -6.10 -32.11 -10.16
N THR A 389 -7.05 -31.60 -10.94
CA THR A 389 -6.97 -31.50 -12.43
C THR A 389 -7.08 -30.07 -12.99
N HIS A 390 -7.16 -29.06 -12.11
CA HIS A 390 -7.35 -27.67 -12.46
C HIS A 390 -6.05 -26.86 -12.46
N THR A 391 -6.01 -25.85 -13.31
CA THR A 391 -4.79 -25.06 -13.60
C THR A 391 -4.90 -23.61 -13.14
N ASP A 392 -5.88 -23.27 -12.31
CA ASP A 392 -6.02 -21.94 -11.74
C ASP A 392 -5.07 -21.73 -10.53
N PRO A 393 -4.60 -20.49 -10.28
CA PRO A 393 -4.90 -19.25 -10.99
C PRO A 393 -4.10 -19.06 -12.30
N GLY A 394 -3.31 -20.06 -12.70
CA GLY A 394 -2.74 -20.16 -14.04
C GLY A 394 -1.53 -19.28 -14.33
N VAL A 395 -1.19 -19.21 -15.61
CA VAL A 395 0.09 -18.67 -16.12
C VAL A 395 0.22 -17.15 -15.97
N ASN A 396 -0.88 -16.46 -15.73
CA ASN A 396 -0.89 -15.01 -15.60
C ASN A 396 -0.93 -14.51 -14.14
N TRP A 397 -1.06 -15.42 -13.17
CA TRP A 397 -0.93 -15.06 -11.76
C TRP A 397 0.53 -14.84 -11.37
N ASN A 398 0.86 -13.61 -11.00
CA ASN A 398 2.19 -13.19 -10.59
C ASN A 398 2.42 -13.50 -9.11
N TRP A 399 2.93 -14.69 -8.84
CA TRP A 399 3.26 -15.17 -7.49
C TRP A 399 4.27 -14.28 -6.76
N GLU A 400 5.26 -13.69 -7.45
CA GLU A 400 6.25 -12.82 -6.80
C GLU A 400 5.64 -11.50 -6.32
N LYS A 401 4.77 -10.90 -7.15
CA LYS A 401 4.00 -9.71 -6.76
C LYS A 401 3.11 -10.03 -5.56
N PHE A 402 2.40 -11.15 -5.60
CA PHE A 402 1.54 -11.58 -4.51
C PHE A 402 2.34 -11.85 -3.22
N TYR A 403 3.42 -12.63 -3.29
CA TYR A 403 4.32 -12.92 -2.16
C TYR A 403 4.82 -11.65 -1.48
N THR A 404 5.24 -10.66 -2.28
CA THR A 404 5.74 -9.36 -1.77
C THR A 404 4.64 -8.52 -1.12
N LEU A 405 3.38 -8.67 -1.53
CA LEU A 405 2.26 -7.98 -0.90
C LEU A 405 1.77 -8.70 0.36
N VAL A 406 1.83 -10.04 0.39
CA VAL A 406 1.48 -10.83 1.58
C VAL A 406 2.51 -10.59 2.69
N ASN A 407 3.79 -10.57 2.34
CA ASN A 407 4.85 -10.39 3.32
C ASN A 407 5.20 -8.90 3.43
N ASN A 408 5.08 -8.32 4.63
CA ASN A 408 5.45 -6.93 4.89
C ASN A 408 6.84 -6.58 4.32
N ALA A 409 7.08 -5.29 4.09
CA ALA A 409 8.42 -4.80 3.76
C ALA A 409 9.41 -5.32 4.83
N PRO A 410 10.42 -6.11 4.44
CA PRO A 410 11.32 -6.71 5.40
C PRO A 410 12.20 -5.61 5.98
N THR A 411 12.65 -5.78 7.22
CA THR A 411 13.75 -4.96 7.73
C THR A 411 14.97 -5.18 6.85
N VAL A 412 15.51 -4.10 6.29
CA VAL A 412 16.70 -4.16 5.44
C VAL A 412 17.91 -3.71 6.25
N THR A 413 18.86 -4.63 6.46
CA THR A 413 20.14 -4.28 7.09
C THR A 413 21.00 -3.51 6.10
N SER A 414 21.29 -2.25 6.39
CA SER A 414 22.10 -1.39 5.52
C SER A 414 23.59 -1.48 5.86
N LEU A 415 24.41 -1.70 4.85
CA LEU A 415 25.86 -1.88 4.93
C LEU A 415 26.53 -0.80 4.07
N THR A 416 27.12 0.20 4.71
CA THR A 416 27.63 1.42 4.06
C THR A 416 29.15 1.48 3.97
N ALA A 417 29.85 0.53 4.59
CA ALA A 417 31.30 0.44 4.49
C ALA A 417 31.74 0.01 3.09
N ALA A 418 32.86 0.56 2.63
CA ALA A 418 33.43 0.29 1.31
C ALA A 418 33.74 -1.19 1.07
N SER A 419 33.98 -1.94 2.15
CA SER A 419 34.22 -3.37 2.16
C SER A 419 33.76 -3.98 3.47
N GLY A 420 33.51 -5.30 3.47
CA GLY A 420 33.18 -6.06 4.67
C GLY A 420 32.77 -7.50 4.34
N THR A 421 32.16 -8.18 5.30
CA THR A 421 31.68 -9.57 5.14
C THR A 421 30.20 -9.68 5.50
N VAL A 422 29.39 -10.22 4.60
CA VAL A 422 27.98 -10.55 4.84
C VAL A 422 27.85 -12.03 5.16
N TYR A 423 26.88 -12.33 6.02
CA TYR A 423 26.46 -13.67 6.40
C TYR A 423 24.95 -13.77 6.19
N ASP A 424 24.47 -15.00 6.05
CA ASP A 424 23.06 -15.33 6.19
C ASP A 424 22.52 -15.09 7.62
N ALA A 425 21.28 -15.49 7.88
CA ALA A 425 20.59 -15.24 9.13
C ALA A 425 21.14 -16.04 10.33
N GLY A 426 21.90 -17.12 10.11
CA GLY A 426 22.62 -17.87 11.13
C GLY A 426 23.94 -17.21 11.55
N GLY A 427 24.39 -16.19 10.82
CA GLY A 427 25.65 -15.51 11.09
C GLY A 427 26.86 -16.42 10.80
N PRO A 428 28.04 -16.13 11.40
CA PRO A 428 29.29 -16.81 11.03
C PRO A 428 29.43 -18.25 11.56
N SER A 429 28.52 -18.73 12.39
CA SER A 429 28.75 -19.96 13.18
C SER A 429 27.55 -20.89 13.36
N ALA A 430 26.35 -20.46 12.97
CA ALA A 430 25.14 -21.28 13.03
C ALA A 430 24.52 -21.41 11.64
N ASN A 431 23.71 -22.45 11.46
CA ASN A 431 22.87 -22.58 10.27
C ASN A 431 21.82 -21.46 10.22
N TYR A 432 21.38 -21.06 9.02
CA TYR A 432 20.23 -20.15 8.91
C TYR A 432 18.94 -20.84 9.42
N PRO A 433 18.01 -20.13 10.05
CA PRO A 433 16.73 -20.71 10.49
C PRO A 433 15.74 -21.00 9.34
N ASP A 434 14.77 -21.87 9.60
CA ASP A 434 13.58 -22.07 8.76
C ASP A 434 12.69 -20.82 8.77
N ASP A 435 11.85 -20.65 7.74
CA ASP A 435 10.88 -19.57 7.55
C ASP A 435 11.53 -18.17 7.70
N VAL A 436 12.69 -17.96 7.07
CA VAL A 436 13.41 -16.69 7.11
C VAL A 436 13.28 -15.95 5.80
N ARG A 437 13.07 -14.64 5.90
CA ARG A 437 13.27 -13.67 4.82
C ARG A 437 14.21 -12.58 5.28
N GLN A 438 15.50 -12.74 5.02
CA GLN A 438 16.54 -11.77 5.40
C GLN A 438 16.87 -10.88 4.22
N CYS A 439 16.90 -9.57 4.44
CA CYS A 439 17.22 -8.58 3.41
C CYS A 439 18.38 -7.70 3.85
N GLN A 440 19.38 -7.55 2.99
CA GLN A 440 20.58 -6.75 3.25
C GLN A 440 20.88 -5.87 2.05
N LEU A 441 21.25 -4.62 2.30
CA LEU A 441 21.61 -3.65 1.28
C LEU A 441 23.04 -3.18 1.47
N ILE A 442 23.92 -3.56 0.56
CA ILE A 442 25.27 -3.00 0.46
C ILE A 442 25.19 -1.74 -0.40
N ALA A 443 25.34 -0.58 0.23
CA ALA A 443 25.24 0.72 -0.43
C ALA A 443 26.26 1.73 0.12
N PRO A 444 27.56 1.54 -0.15
CA PRO A 444 28.57 2.51 0.25
C PRO A 444 28.35 3.84 -0.47
N THR A 445 28.41 4.94 0.28
CA THR A 445 28.14 6.27 -0.28
C THR A 445 29.17 6.61 -1.35
N GLY A 446 28.71 6.92 -2.57
CA GLY A 446 29.58 7.26 -3.69
C GLY A 446 30.28 6.08 -4.35
N ALA A 447 29.91 4.83 -4.02
CA ALA A 447 30.33 3.68 -4.79
C ALA A 447 29.75 3.73 -6.21
N THR A 448 30.58 3.39 -7.20
CA THR A 448 30.16 3.19 -8.59
C THR A 448 29.91 1.72 -8.91
N SER A 449 30.50 0.80 -8.13
CA SER A 449 30.22 -0.63 -8.22
C SER A 449 30.46 -1.33 -6.90
N VAL A 450 29.77 -2.44 -6.67
CA VAL A 450 29.97 -3.35 -5.54
C VAL A 450 30.25 -4.75 -6.09
N SER A 451 31.34 -5.36 -5.62
CA SER A 451 31.69 -6.76 -5.91
C SER A 451 31.49 -7.59 -4.64
N LEU A 452 30.83 -8.74 -4.77
CA LEU A 452 30.54 -9.68 -3.69
C LEU A 452 31.14 -11.04 -4.04
N SER A 453 32.06 -11.53 -3.22
CA SER A 453 32.77 -12.80 -3.44
C SER A 453 32.47 -13.80 -2.34
N PHE A 454 31.82 -14.90 -2.70
CA PHE A 454 31.39 -15.93 -1.74
C PHE A 454 32.56 -16.83 -1.31
N SER A 455 32.88 -16.79 -0.01
CA SER A 455 33.86 -17.70 0.61
C SER A 455 33.24 -19.06 0.96
N SER A 456 31.92 -19.11 1.20
CA SER A 456 31.16 -20.34 1.43
C SER A 456 29.71 -20.17 0.94
N PHE A 457 29.10 -21.27 0.49
CA PHE A 457 27.71 -21.30 0.04
C PHE A 457 27.13 -22.72 0.13
N ASP A 458 26.15 -22.92 1.01
CA ASP A 458 25.43 -24.17 1.24
C ASP A 458 24.00 -23.85 1.71
N LEU A 459 23.07 -23.82 0.75
CA LEU A 459 21.62 -23.68 0.97
C LEU A 459 20.91 -24.99 0.64
N GLU A 460 19.70 -25.21 1.16
CA GLU A 460 18.88 -26.35 0.74
C GLU A 460 18.58 -26.28 -0.77
N SER A 461 18.97 -27.34 -1.48
CA SER A 461 18.91 -27.36 -2.94
C SER A 461 17.47 -27.33 -3.45
N GLY A 462 17.11 -26.23 -4.12
CA GLY A 462 15.82 -26.05 -4.78
C GLY A 462 14.71 -25.44 -3.92
N TYR A 463 14.90 -25.39 -2.60
CA TYR A 463 13.90 -24.90 -1.64
C TYR A 463 14.28 -23.54 -1.06
N ASP A 464 15.56 -23.37 -0.71
CA ASP A 464 16.09 -22.12 -0.16
C ASP A 464 16.90 -21.35 -1.20
N HIS A 465 16.69 -20.03 -1.23
CA HIS A 465 17.22 -19.21 -2.31
C HIS A 465 17.83 -17.90 -1.80
N LEU A 466 19.02 -17.59 -2.29
CA LEU A 466 19.59 -16.24 -2.25
C LEU A 466 19.33 -15.55 -3.59
N LEU A 467 18.61 -14.42 -3.54
CA LEU A 467 18.46 -13.51 -4.66
C LEU A 467 19.42 -12.32 -4.50
N VAL A 468 20.09 -11.97 -5.59
CA VAL A 468 21.05 -10.85 -5.63
C VAL A 468 20.62 -9.88 -6.73
N PHE A 469 20.49 -8.60 -6.40
CA PHE A 469 19.98 -7.57 -7.31
C PHE A 469 20.97 -6.43 -7.49
N ASN A 470 21.01 -5.87 -8.71
CA ASN A 470 21.83 -4.72 -9.08
C ASN A 470 21.11 -3.40 -8.77
N GLY A 471 20.96 -3.07 -7.49
CA GLY A 471 20.32 -1.84 -7.07
C GLY A 471 19.91 -1.85 -5.60
N PRO A 472 19.04 -0.91 -5.18
CA PRO A 472 18.73 -0.70 -3.78
C PRO A 472 17.64 -1.62 -3.19
N ASN A 473 16.93 -2.39 -4.02
CA ASN A 473 15.77 -3.19 -3.60
C ASN A 473 15.47 -4.33 -4.59
N ASN A 474 14.46 -5.13 -4.28
CA ASN A 474 14.01 -6.28 -5.08
C ASN A 474 13.24 -5.91 -6.38
N GLN A 475 13.09 -4.62 -6.70
CA GLN A 475 12.58 -4.15 -7.99
C GLN A 475 13.73 -3.82 -8.97
N ALA A 476 14.98 -3.84 -8.50
CA ALA A 476 16.15 -3.64 -9.34
C ALA A 476 16.41 -4.88 -10.23
N PRO A 477 17.23 -4.77 -11.30
CA PRO A 477 17.57 -5.92 -12.13
C PRO A 477 18.19 -7.07 -11.31
N LEU A 478 17.63 -8.27 -11.43
CA LEU A 478 18.14 -9.48 -10.78
C LEU A 478 19.49 -9.88 -11.41
N ILE A 479 20.53 -10.00 -10.60
CA ILE A 479 21.84 -10.55 -11.00
C ILE A 479 21.73 -12.08 -11.06
N GLY A 480 21.14 -12.70 -10.04
CA GLY A 480 20.90 -14.14 -10.03
C GLY A 480 20.11 -14.64 -8.83
N LYS A 481 19.63 -15.87 -8.96
CA LYS A 481 18.93 -16.65 -7.94
C LYS A 481 19.72 -17.95 -7.72
N TYR A 482 20.17 -18.18 -6.49
CA TYR A 482 21.12 -19.24 -6.16
C TYR A 482 20.58 -20.13 -5.05
N SER A 483 20.82 -21.44 -5.15
CA SER A 483 20.40 -22.47 -4.18
C SER A 483 21.39 -23.64 -4.20
N GLY A 484 21.33 -24.53 -3.22
CA GLY A 484 22.21 -25.70 -3.15
C GLY A 484 23.63 -25.35 -2.73
N THR A 485 24.60 -26.17 -3.14
CA THR A 485 26.02 -26.08 -2.73
C THR A 485 26.95 -25.53 -3.81
N THR A 486 26.41 -25.16 -4.97
CA THR A 486 27.22 -24.58 -6.05
C THR A 486 27.53 -23.12 -5.73
N ASN A 487 28.80 -22.83 -5.43
CA ASN A 487 29.24 -21.50 -5.07
C ASN A 487 29.03 -20.51 -6.25
N PRO A 488 28.32 -19.37 -6.05
CA PRO A 488 28.10 -18.35 -7.09
C PRO A 488 29.37 -17.66 -7.60
N GLY A 489 30.49 -17.77 -6.89
CA GLY A 489 31.75 -17.11 -7.21
C GLY A 489 31.75 -15.63 -6.83
N THR A 490 32.18 -14.76 -7.75
CA THR A 490 32.15 -13.31 -7.55
C THR A 490 31.05 -12.69 -8.41
N LEU A 491 30.16 -11.94 -7.77
CA LEU A 491 29.08 -11.20 -8.42
C LEU A 491 29.39 -9.70 -8.37
N THR A 492 28.92 -8.94 -9.36
CA THR A 492 29.16 -7.48 -9.43
C THR A 492 27.86 -6.74 -9.72
N ALA A 493 27.56 -5.76 -8.89
CA ALA A 493 26.51 -4.77 -9.11
C ALA A 493 27.14 -3.46 -9.61
N SER A 494 26.78 -3.05 -10.82
CA SER A 494 27.30 -1.84 -11.48
C SER A 494 26.56 -0.55 -11.09
N SER A 495 25.54 -0.63 -10.24
CA SER A 495 24.77 0.52 -9.77
C SER A 495 25.38 1.24 -8.57
N GLY A 496 26.48 0.71 -8.00
CA GLY A 496 27.03 1.14 -6.73
C GLY A 496 26.25 0.63 -5.50
N LYS A 497 25.16 -0.12 -5.71
CA LYS A 497 24.35 -0.73 -4.65
C LYS A 497 24.04 -2.19 -4.98
N MET A 498 24.05 -3.05 -3.99
CA MET A 498 23.71 -4.46 -4.13
C MET A 498 22.73 -4.87 -3.05
N TYR A 499 21.56 -5.36 -3.46
CA TYR A 499 20.52 -5.84 -2.57
C TYR A 499 20.50 -7.37 -2.55
N LEU A 500 20.54 -7.95 -1.36
CA LEU A 500 20.54 -9.38 -1.10
C LEU A 500 19.25 -9.76 -0.39
N GLU A 501 18.61 -10.84 -0.84
CA GLU A 501 17.42 -11.39 -0.22
C GLU A 501 17.54 -12.91 -0.09
N LEU A 502 17.73 -13.39 1.14
CA LEU A 502 17.68 -14.82 1.48
C LEU A 502 16.24 -15.19 1.86
N ARG A 503 15.73 -16.25 1.26
CA ARG A 503 14.44 -16.87 1.60
C ARG A 503 14.66 -18.34 1.94
N SER A 504 14.23 -18.80 3.12
CA SER A 504 14.19 -20.21 3.50
C SER A 504 12.77 -20.76 3.65
N ASP A 505 12.61 -22.06 3.43
CA ASP A 505 11.35 -22.77 3.58
C ASP A 505 11.13 -23.27 5.03
N CYS A 506 10.19 -24.20 5.24
CA CYS A 506 9.79 -24.61 6.59
C CYS A 506 10.66 -25.69 7.24
N ALA A 507 11.72 -26.17 6.58
CA ALA A 507 12.57 -27.22 7.09
C ALA A 507 13.99 -27.18 6.51
N THR A 508 14.86 -28.04 7.05
CA THR A 508 16.22 -28.29 6.53
C THR A 508 17.12 -27.06 6.52
N THR A 509 17.47 -26.57 7.70
CA THR A 509 18.56 -25.59 7.85
C THR A 509 19.92 -26.12 7.37
N ARG A 510 20.73 -25.24 6.76
CA ARG A 510 22.11 -25.50 6.31
C ARG A 510 23.09 -24.42 6.80
N PRO A 511 24.41 -24.64 6.70
CA PRO A 511 25.41 -23.66 7.13
C PRO A 511 25.35 -22.30 6.44
N GLY A 512 24.61 -22.16 5.33
CA GLY A 512 24.31 -20.86 4.74
C GLY A 512 25.42 -20.33 3.85
N PHE A 513 25.67 -19.02 3.89
CA PHE A 513 26.69 -18.38 3.06
C PHE A 513 27.46 -17.31 3.84
N ALA A 514 28.74 -17.19 3.48
CA ALA A 514 29.57 -16.05 3.85
C ALA A 514 30.19 -15.47 2.58
N ALA A 515 30.13 -14.15 2.44
CA ALA A 515 30.68 -13.46 1.28
C ALA A 515 31.33 -12.13 1.66
N ASN A 516 32.50 -11.86 1.09
CA ASN A 516 33.21 -10.61 1.26
C ASN A 516 32.81 -9.64 0.16
N TRP A 517 32.43 -8.42 0.53
CA TRP A 517 32.18 -7.37 -0.45
C TRP A 517 33.30 -6.33 -0.46
N SER A 518 33.49 -5.70 -1.61
CA SER A 518 34.29 -4.50 -1.79
C SER A 518 33.61 -3.61 -2.82
N SER A 519 33.91 -2.32 -2.80
CA SER A 519 33.35 -1.35 -3.74
C SER A 519 34.46 -0.58 -4.46
N VAL A 520 34.14 -0.13 -5.66
CA VAL A 520 34.95 0.85 -6.40
C VAL A 520 34.30 2.21 -6.19
N GLY A 521 35.09 3.17 -5.72
CA GLY A 521 34.55 4.38 -5.08
C GLY A 521 33.99 4.06 -3.70
N GLY A 522 33.62 5.09 -2.93
CA GLY A 522 32.92 4.91 -1.67
C GLY A 522 33.71 4.35 -0.48
N GLY A 523 35.02 4.59 -0.37
CA GLY A 523 35.78 4.26 0.85
C GLY A 523 36.97 5.17 1.16
N THR A 524 36.83 6.06 2.15
CA THR A 524 37.56 6.12 3.45
C THR A 524 37.39 7.51 4.09
N GLY A 525 36.96 7.52 5.36
CA GLY A 525 37.18 8.59 6.33
C GLY A 525 36.13 9.69 6.34
N CYS A 526 35.50 9.89 7.50
CA CYS A 526 34.95 11.18 7.84
C CYS A 526 36.01 12.26 7.58
N PRO A 527 35.63 13.44 7.07
CA PRO A 527 36.58 14.53 6.94
C PRO A 527 37.26 14.80 8.29
N THR A 528 38.50 15.27 8.27
CA THR A 528 39.16 15.65 9.52
C THR A 528 38.39 16.79 10.18
N ASP A 529 37.86 16.52 11.37
CA ASP A 529 37.22 17.52 12.22
C ASP A 529 38.25 18.10 13.19
N SER A 530 38.41 19.42 13.18
CA SER A 530 39.38 20.13 14.02
C SER A 530 38.96 20.24 15.49
N TYR A 531 37.70 19.94 15.81
CA TYR A 531 37.15 20.06 17.16
C TYR A 531 37.20 18.76 17.96
N GLU A 532 37.54 17.65 17.30
CA GLU A 532 37.61 16.33 17.93
C GLU A 532 38.83 16.16 18.84
N ALA A 533 38.74 15.43 19.95
CA ALA A 533 37.58 14.68 20.45
C ALA A 533 36.60 15.56 21.28
N ASN A 534 35.30 15.56 20.96
CA ASN A 534 34.30 16.39 21.67
C ASN A 534 32.98 15.66 22.01
N GLU A 535 32.99 14.34 22.17
CA GLU A 535 31.78 13.49 22.23
C GLU A 535 31.05 13.52 23.59
N THR A 536 31.58 14.28 24.54
CA THR A 536 31.03 14.39 25.89
C THR A 536 30.99 15.83 26.36
N LEU A 537 30.05 16.15 27.25
CA LEU A 537 29.94 17.48 27.87
C LEU A 537 31.27 17.94 28.49
N SER A 538 32.01 17.05 29.13
CA SER A 538 33.33 17.34 29.71
C SER A 538 34.43 17.60 28.67
N ALA A 539 34.34 16.95 27.51
CA ALA A 539 35.29 17.11 26.39
C ALA A 539 34.95 18.30 25.49
N GLY A 540 33.84 19.01 25.76
CA GLY A 540 33.32 20.04 24.86
C GLY A 540 34.37 21.03 24.36
N ALA A 541 34.45 21.17 23.03
CA ALA A 541 35.45 21.96 22.34
C ALA A 541 35.21 23.47 22.55
N PRO A 542 36.23 24.25 22.95
CA PRO A 542 36.07 25.70 23.13
C PRO A 542 35.86 26.39 21.79
N ILE A 543 34.80 27.17 21.66
CA ILE A 543 34.51 27.99 20.46
C ILE A 543 34.41 29.47 20.81
N GLY A 544 34.78 30.32 19.85
CA GLY A 544 34.59 31.77 19.95
C GLY A 544 33.12 32.16 19.74
N VAL A 545 32.66 33.19 20.45
CA VAL A 545 31.37 33.83 20.18
C VAL A 545 31.47 34.71 18.94
N ASN A 546 30.38 34.81 18.19
CA ASN A 546 30.26 35.54 16.92
C ASN A 546 31.16 35.03 15.78
N VAL A 547 31.55 33.75 15.82
CA VAL A 547 32.36 33.06 14.79
C VAL A 547 31.57 31.88 14.22
N ASN A 548 31.69 31.63 12.92
CA ASN A 548 31.16 30.41 12.28
C ASN A 548 32.17 29.27 12.49
N ASN A 549 31.71 28.16 13.04
CA ASN A 549 32.49 26.95 13.25
C ASN A 549 31.93 25.87 12.33
N THR A 550 32.80 25.19 11.59
CA THR A 550 32.42 24.19 10.59
C THR A 550 32.97 22.83 11.03
N ALA A 551 32.09 21.86 11.14
CA ALA A 551 32.34 20.53 11.73
C ALA A 551 31.44 19.49 11.06
N TYR A 552 31.62 18.22 11.41
CA TYR A 552 30.97 17.08 10.77
C TYR A 552 30.38 16.18 11.84
N ILE A 553 29.15 15.71 11.67
CA ILE A 553 28.65 14.56 12.46
C ILE A 553 29.01 13.30 11.68
N CYS A 554 30.19 12.74 11.95
CA CYS A 554 30.72 11.53 11.32
C CYS A 554 31.86 10.90 12.13
N PRO A 555 31.80 9.59 12.44
CA PRO A 555 30.93 8.56 11.87
C PRO A 555 29.57 8.44 12.60
N THR A 556 28.80 7.38 12.33
CA THR A 556 27.58 7.09 13.10
C THR A 556 27.90 6.99 14.60
N GLY A 557 27.15 7.71 15.43
CA GLY A 557 27.35 7.77 16.88
C GLY A 557 28.15 8.99 17.35
N ASP A 558 28.71 9.76 16.42
CA ASP A 558 29.33 11.05 16.70
C ASP A 558 28.31 12.10 17.20
N VAL A 559 28.73 12.89 18.19
CA VAL A 559 27.95 13.93 18.87
C VAL A 559 28.91 15.04 19.25
N ASP A 560 28.74 16.22 18.69
CA ASP A 560 29.63 17.34 18.99
C ASP A 560 29.19 18.14 20.22
N TRP A 561 30.05 18.21 21.24
CA TRP A 561 29.89 19.18 22.33
C TRP A 561 30.81 20.39 22.15
N TYR A 562 30.25 21.58 22.32
CA TYR A 562 30.97 22.84 22.30
C TYR A 562 30.78 23.61 23.60
N LYS A 563 31.76 24.44 23.98
CA LYS A 563 31.64 25.34 25.13
C LYS A 563 32.02 26.77 24.79
N PHE A 564 31.31 27.73 25.39
CA PHE A 564 31.54 29.16 25.25
C PHE A 564 31.15 29.90 26.53
N THR A 565 31.55 31.16 26.67
CA THR A 565 31.22 31.99 27.83
C THR A 565 30.28 33.14 27.46
N SER A 566 29.29 33.37 28.32
CA SER A 566 28.50 34.60 28.37
C SER A 566 29.14 35.58 29.36
N SER A 567 28.82 36.87 29.23
CA SER A 567 29.27 37.91 30.17
C SER A 567 28.07 38.71 30.68
N SER A 568 28.27 39.46 31.76
CA SER A 568 27.22 40.33 32.31
C SER A 568 26.79 41.44 31.35
N THR A 569 27.66 41.83 30.41
CA THR A 569 27.38 42.87 29.40
C THR A 569 26.85 42.30 28.09
N ASN A 570 27.26 41.09 27.68
CA ASN A 570 26.74 40.38 26.51
C ASN A 570 26.03 39.11 26.93
N ASN A 571 24.90 39.28 27.63
CA ASN A 571 24.13 38.22 28.25
C ASN A 571 23.00 37.67 27.35
N ASN A 572 22.90 38.07 26.09
CA ASN A 572 21.86 37.58 25.18
C ASN A 572 22.48 36.64 24.15
N ILE A 573 22.23 35.35 24.31
CA ILE A 573 22.78 34.26 23.50
C ILE A 573 21.83 33.93 22.36
N LYS A 574 22.35 33.79 21.15
CA LYS A 574 21.66 33.17 20.01
C LYS A 574 22.55 32.10 19.40
N VAL A 575 22.08 30.88 19.30
CA VAL A 575 22.80 29.78 18.65
C VAL A 575 22.09 29.43 17.36
N THR A 576 22.83 29.32 16.26
CA THR A 576 22.29 28.90 14.96
C THR A 576 23.08 27.73 14.39
N LEU A 577 22.38 26.72 13.90
CA LEU A 577 22.94 25.61 13.15
C LEU A 577 22.44 25.68 11.72
N THR A 578 23.35 25.75 10.75
CA THR A 578 23.03 26.01 9.34
C THR A 578 23.85 25.10 8.44
N ASN A 579 23.60 25.14 7.13
CA ASN A 579 24.26 24.28 6.14
C ASN A 579 24.14 22.79 6.48
N LEU A 580 22.97 22.38 6.99
CA LEU A 580 22.76 21.01 7.43
C LEU A 580 22.70 20.06 6.24
N PRO A 581 23.54 19.00 6.22
CA PRO A 581 23.51 18.02 5.14
C PRO A 581 22.38 16.99 5.30
N LEU A 582 21.97 16.75 6.53
CA LEU A 582 20.89 15.87 6.97
C LEU A 582 20.21 16.50 8.19
N ASP A 583 19.24 15.79 8.77
CA ASP A 583 18.48 16.21 9.94
C ASP A 583 19.32 16.15 11.21
N TYR A 584 19.82 17.30 11.66
CA TYR A 584 20.66 17.50 12.84
C TYR A 584 19.97 18.41 13.85
N ASP A 585 20.03 18.03 15.11
CA ASP A 585 19.40 18.71 16.23
C ASP A 585 20.44 19.43 17.09
N MET A 586 19.98 20.39 17.91
CA MET A 586 20.83 21.19 18.78
C MET A 586 20.22 21.42 20.16
N GLU A 587 21.05 21.32 21.20
CA GLU A 587 20.69 21.56 22.60
C GLU A 587 21.64 22.55 23.27
N LEU A 588 21.13 23.40 24.17
CA LEU A 588 21.90 24.38 24.95
C LEU A 588 21.81 24.04 26.45
N TYR A 589 22.96 23.94 27.12
CA TYR A 589 23.09 23.59 28.53
C TYR A 589 23.81 24.67 29.33
N ASN A 590 23.52 24.76 30.63
CA ASN A 590 24.25 25.61 31.57
C ASN A 590 25.52 24.92 32.11
N ALA A 591 26.26 25.63 32.97
CA ALA A 591 27.50 25.15 33.60
C ALA A 591 27.34 23.87 34.45
N SER A 592 26.14 23.60 34.99
CA SER A 592 25.86 22.40 35.78
C SER A 592 25.42 21.20 34.94
N GLY A 593 25.43 21.32 33.60
CA GLY A 593 24.96 20.28 32.69
C GLY A 593 23.43 20.17 32.62
N THR A 594 22.71 21.19 33.07
CA THR A 594 21.24 21.26 32.96
C THR A 594 20.85 21.81 31.60
N LEU A 595 19.96 21.09 30.90
CA LEU A 595 19.39 21.53 29.62
C LEU A 595 18.57 22.81 29.82
N LEU A 596 18.82 23.82 28.99
CA LEU A 596 18.13 25.11 29.00
C LEU A 596 17.17 25.26 27.82
N TYR A 597 17.58 24.85 26.62
CA TYR A 597 16.81 24.98 25.38
C TYR A 597 17.22 23.89 24.39
N SER A 598 16.32 23.51 23.48
CA SER A 598 16.59 22.66 22.32
C SER A 598 15.97 23.28 21.05
N SER A 599 16.53 22.95 19.90
CA SER A 599 16.00 23.25 18.56
C SER A 599 16.29 22.05 17.67
N THR A 600 15.26 21.61 16.97
CA THR A 600 15.15 20.23 16.45
C THR A 600 14.25 20.22 15.21
N GLN A 601 14.44 21.20 14.33
CA GLN A 601 13.68 21.37 13.10
C GLN A 601 13.95 20.20 12.15
N PRO A 602 12.94 19.74 11.39
CA PRO A 602 13.10 18.56 10.57
C PRO A 602 13.95 18.82 9.32
N SER A 603 14.49 17.73 8.77
CA SER A 603 15.26 17.74 7.52
C SER A 603 16.46 18.70 7.60
N THR A 604 16.77 19.44 6.55
CA THR A 604 17.94 20.35 6.50
C THR A 604 17.61 21.78 6.94
N THR A 605 16.50 21.96 7.66
CA THR A 605 16.07 23.27 8.16
C THR A 605 17.04 23.78 9.22
N ALA A 606 17.40 25.06 9.18
CA ALA A 606 18.33 25.61 10.15
C ALA A 606 17.75 25.60 11.58
N GLU A 607 18.59 25.24 12.56
CA GLU A 607 18.25 25.33 13.97
C GLU A 607 18.52 26.71 14.53
N THR A 608 17.69 27.16 15.48
CA THR A 608 17.93 28.43 16.19
C THR A 608 17.44 28.37 17.63
N ILE A 609 18.34 28.65 18.56
CA ILE A 609 18.04 28.86 19.99
C ILE A 609 18.30 30.33 20.32
N THR A 610 17.40 30.95 21.09
CA THR A 610 17.59 32.31 21.65
C THR A 610 17.41 32.27 23.16
N TYR A 611 18.40 32.73 23.91
CA TYR A 611 18.39 32.82 25.37
C TYR A 611 18.87 34.21 25.82
N ASN A 612 17.91 35.10 26.09
CA ASN A 612 18.16 36.45 26.58
C ASN A 612 18.37 36.47 28.10
N GLY A 613 19.25 37.36 28.59
CA GLY A 613 19.49 37.53 30.02
C GLY A 613 20.24 36.38 30.71
N ALA A 614 21.04 35.62 29.97
CA ALA A 614 21.87 34.52 30.46
C ALA A 614 22.92 35.02 31.49
N PRO A 615 22.95 34.47 32.72
CA PRO A 615 24.00 34.79 33.68
C PRO A 615 25.42 34.67 33.10
N ALA A 616 26.36 35.46 33.63
CA ALA A 616 27.76 35.34 33.23
C ALA A 616 28.31 33.99 33.69
N ALA A 617 28.45 33.06 32.75
CA ALA A 617 28.83 31.68 33.00
C ALA A 617 29.32 31.00 31.71
N THR A 618 29.86 29.79 31.86
CA THR A 618 30.10 28.86 30.75
C THR A 618 28.81 28.14 30.39
N TYR A 619 28.56 28.01 29.09
CA TYR A 619 27.46 27.29 28.50
C TYR A 619 27.97 26.26 27.50
N TYR A 620 27.16 25.24 27.24
CA TYR A 620 27.50 24.17 26.31
C TYR A 620 26.44 24.02 25.23
N VAL A 621 26.87 23.79 23.99
CA VAL A 621 26.00 23.41 22.88
C VAL A 621 26.30 21.98 22.51
N LYS A 622 25.27 21.16 22.36
CA LYS A 622 25.38 19.81 21.81
C LYS A 622 24.74 19.79 20.43
N VAL A 623 25.43 19.24 19.44
CA VAL A 623 24.93 19.00 18.08
C VAL A 623 24.95 17.50 17.82
N TYR A 624 23.89 16.94 17.25
CA TYR A 624 23.81 15.51 16.95
C TYR A 624 22.88 15.22 15.79
N GLY A 625 23.09 14.10 15.11
CA GLY A 625 22.20 13.66 14.05
C GLY A 625 20.92 12.99 14.57
N TYR A 626 19.76 13.42 14.08
CA TYR A 626 18.50 12.76 14.37
C TYR A 626 18.53 11.30 13.85
N ASN A 627 18.07 10.34 14.66
CA ASN A 627 18.13 8.90 14.37
C ASN A 627 19.53 8.38 13.95
N GLY A 628 20.60 9.00 14.45
CA GLY A 628 21.97 8.59 14.11
C GLY A 628 22.40 9.00 12.70
N ASN A 629 21.70 9.97 12.09
CA ASN A 629 22.13 10.59 10.84
C ASN A 629 23.57 11.08 10.93
N THR A 630 24.37 10.72 9.94
CA THR A 630 25.76 11.13 9.83
C THR A 630 26.05 11.53 8.39
N SER A 631 26.93 12.50 8.19
CA SER A 631 27.33 12.95 6.86
C SER A 631 28.79 13.36 6.83
N THR A 632 29.43 13.12 5.69
CA THR A 632 30.76 13.66 5.38
C THR A 632 30.70 15.10 4.85
N ALA A 633 29.52 15.70 4.73
CA ALA A 633 29.36 17.13 4.46
C ALA A 633 29.26 17.91 5.77
N ALA A 634 29.87 19.08 5.82
CA ALA A 634 29.95 19.86 7.05
C ALA A 634 28.65 20.60 7.36
N TYR A 635 28.34 20.76 8.65
CA TYR A 635 27.40 21.77 9.12
C TYR A 635 28.12 23.06 9.53
N THR A 636 27.37 24.11 9.87
CA THR A 636 27.93 25.35 10.41
C THR A 636 27.21 25.77 11.69
N LEU A 637 27.95 25.77 12.82
CA LEU A 637 27.49 26.25 14.12
C LEU A 637 27.99 27.66 14.40
N ARG A 638 27.09 28.55 14.82
CA ARG A 638 27.44 29.89 15.29
C ARG A 638 26.73 30.21 16.59
N VAL A 639 27.51 30.48 17.64
CA VAL A 639 27.02 31.08 18.89
C VAL A 639 27.27 32.58 18.82
N SER A 640 26.23 33.39 19.02
CA SER A 640 26.31 34.85 19.03
C SER A 640 25.89 35.41 20.39
N THR A 641 26.63 36.39 20.90
CA THR A 641 26.30 37.09 22.15
C THR A 641 26.29 38.60 21.94
N GLN A 642 25.35 39.29 22.57
CA GLN A 642 25.23 40.76 22.51
C GLN A 642 24.55 41.32 23.75
N SER A 643 24.66 42.64 23.95
CA SER A 643 24.09 43.37 25.08
C SER A 643 22.61 43.66 24.96
N THR A 644 22.09 43.68 23.74
CA THR A 644 20.66 43.87 23.46
C THR A 644 19.96 42.53 23.33
N SER A 645 18.78 42.40 23.93
CA SER A 645 17.98 41.19 23.76
C SER A 645 17.66 40.95 22.29
N TRP A 646 17.84 39.71 21.84
CA TRP A 646 17.37 39.31 20.53
C TRP A 646 15.85 39.39 20.53
N LEU A 647 15.29 39.89 19.44
CA LEU A 647 13.88 39.65 19.16
C LEU A 647 13.69 38.15 19.14
N MET A 648 12.91 37.63 20.10
CA MET A 648 12.37 36.29 19.95
C MET A 648 11.70 36.28 18.59
N ALA A 649 11.99 35.30 17.74
CA ALA A 649 11.19 35.10 16.56
C ALA A 649 9.75 35.07 17.06
N SER A 650 8.96 36.08 16.70
CA SER A 650 7.53 35.99 16.88
C SER A 650 7.18 34.69 16.17
N THR A 651 6.67 33.70 16.90
CA THR A 651 5.54 32.96 16.35
C THR A 651 4.67 34.05 15.76
N GLY A 652 4.59 34.09 14.42
CA GLY A 652 4.06 35.24 13.72
C GLY A 652 2.83 35.72 14.45
N GLY A 653 2.78 37.02 14.73
CA GLY A 653 1.54 37.65 15.10
C GLY A 653 0.55 37.35 13.98
N VAL A 654 -0.16 36.24 14.10
CA VAL A 654 -1.58 36.23 13.87
C VAL A 654 -2.04 37.27 14.87
N ALA A 655 -2.23 38.50 14.37
CA ALA A 655 -3.14 39.45 14.95
C ALA A 655 -4.31 38.68 15.54
N ALA A 656 -4.85 39.15 16.66
CA ALA A 656 -6.14 38.69 17.17
C ALA A 656 -7.18 38.70 16.03
N ASN A 657 -7.21 37.61 15.28
CA ASN A 657 -8.21 37.23 14.32
C ASN A 657 -8.77 35.98 14.95
N THR A 658 -9.73 36.25 15.80
CA THR A 658 -10.71 35.36 16.38
C THR A 658 -11.30 34.43 15.32
N SER A 659 -10.60 33.34 14.97
CA SER A 659 -11.18 32.11 14.40
C SER A 659 -10.11 31.05 14.04
N LEU A 660 -9.19 30.73 14.95
CA LEU A 660 -8.66 29.36 14.99
C LEU A 660 -9.28 28.74 16.22
N SER A 661 -10.09 27.69 16.02
CA SER A 661 -10.69 26.94 17.12
C SER A 661 -9.56 26.41 18.00
N GLN A 662 -9.26 27.13 19.08
CA GLN A 662 -8.67 26.52 20.26
C GLN A 662 -9.71 25.53 20.75
N THR A 663 -9.56 24.27 20.34
CA THR A 663 -10.15 23.17 21.09
C THR A 663 -9.36 23.16 22.39
N GLU A 664 -9.83 23.88 23.41
CA GLU A 664 -9.32 23.76 24.78
C GLU A 664 -9.41 22.28 25.15
N ARG A 665 -8.28 21.58 25.05
CA ARG A 665 -8.18 20.22 25.59
C ARG A 665 -8.33 20.33 27.12
N PRO A 666 -8.99 19.36 27.76
CA PRO A 666 -9.07 19.33 29.22
C PRO A 666 -7.67 19.40 29.81
N GLN A 667 -7.48 20.21 30.85
CA GLN A 667 -6.24 20.24 31.63
C GLN A 667 -5.95 18.83 32.16
N LEU A 668 -4.87 18.22 31.68
CA LEU A 668 -4.47 16.90 32.16
C LEU A 668 -3.87 17.07 33.56
N THR A 669 -4.46 16.41 34.55
CA THR A 669 -4.01 16.45 35.93
C THR A 669 -3.24 15.17 36.24
N ILE A 670 -2.02 15.29 36.75
CA ILE A 670 -1.18 14.18 37.19
C ILE A 670 -0.94 14.32 38.69
N THR A 671 -1.14 13.24 39.43
CA THR A 671 -0.88 13.17 40.87
C THR A 671 0.62 13.17 41.15
N ASN A 672 1.07 13.97 42.11
CA ASN A 672 2.44 13.95 42.63
C ASN A 672 2.58 12.86 43.74
N PRO A 673 3.62 12.01 43.73
CA PRO A 673 4.75 11.93 42.79
C PRO A 673 4.38 11.35 41.42
N VAL A 674 5.00 11.90 40.37
CA VAL A 674 4.90 11.32 39.02
C VAL A 674 5.72 10.03 38.97
N ASP A 675 5.01 8.89 38.95
CA ASP A 675 5.59 7.56 38.92
C ASP A 675 6.39 7.29 37.63
N ALA A 676 7.42 6.45 37.74
CA ALA A 676 8.17 5.98 36.58
C ALA A 676 7.24 5.22 35.61
N GLY A 677 7.13 5.72 34.37
CA GLY A 677 6.22 5.17 33.35
C GLY A 677 4.91 5.94 33.17
N ALA A 678 4.63 6.97 33.99
CA ALA A 678 3.50 7.86 33.79
C ALA A 678 3.57 8.50 32.39
N SER A 679 2.44 8.54 31.67
CA SER A 679 2.39 9.06 30.31
C SER A 679 1.24 10.07 30.13
N ALA A 680 1.50 11.13 29.37
CA ALA A 680 0.48 12.02 28.84
C ALA A 680 0.09 11.56 27.42
N TRP A 681 -1.20 11.43 27.14
CA TRP A 681 -1.67 10.99 25.82
C TRP A 681 -1.91 12.20 24.90
N LEU A 682 -1.32 12.14 23.71
CA LEU A 682 -1.35 13.20 22.70
C LEU A 682 -2.07 12.70 21.46
N THR A 683 -2.86 13.54 20.80
CA THR A 683 -3.51 13.18 19.52
C THR A 683 -3.31 14.36 18.59
N ALA A 684 -2.70 14.19 17.42
CA ALA A 684 -2.61 15.27 16.45
C ALA A 684 -3.73 15.11 15.41
N THR A 685 -4.65 16.07 15.39
CA THR A 685 -5.82 16.03 14.49
C THR A 685 -5.39 16.32 13.06
N GLY A 686 -5.75 15.42 12.13
CA GLY A 686 -5.47 15.60 10.69
C GLY A 686 -4.00 15.68 10.30
N TYR A 687 -3.08 15.23 11.17
CA TYR A 687 -1.64 15.22 10.90
C TYR A 687 -1.08 13.80 11.02
N THR A 688 -0.68 13.24 9.88
CA THR A 688 0.21 12.07 9.82
C THR A 688 1.61 12.56 9.43
N GLY A 689 2.60 12.24 10.25
CA GLY A 689 3.98 12.61 9.98
C GLY A 689 4.85 12.73 11.23
N PRO A 690 6.14 13.06 11.04
CA PRO A 690 7.07 13.24 12.14
C PRO A 690 6.67 14.45 12.97
N ALA A 691 6.48 14.24 14.27
CA ALA A 691 6.27 15.31 15.23
C ALA A 691 7.30 15.22 16.35
N GLU A 692 7.51 16.34 17.00
CA GLU A 692 8.36 16.41 18.17
C GLU A 692 7.62 16.96 19.38
N ILE A 693 7.86 16.32 20.52
CA ILE A 693 7.18 16.60 21.77
C ILE A 693 8.19 17.08 22.80
N THR A 694 8.00 18.29 23.33
CA THR A 694 8.82 18.87 24.41
C THR A 694 7.94 19.26 25.60
N LEU A 695 8.27 18.80 26.81
CA LEU A 695 7.65 19.27 28.04
C LEU A 695 8.36 20.54 28.53
N ARG A 696 7.62 21.61 28.84
CA ARG A 696 8.16 22.88 29.36
C ARG A 696 7.53 23.26 30.69
N ASN A 697 8.29 23.89 31.58
CA ASN A 697 7.77 24.47 32.82
C ASN A 697 7.02 25.78 32.56
N ALA A 698 6.45 26.38 33.61
CA ALA A 698 5.71 27.65 33.53
C ALA A 698 6.54 28.84 33.01
N GLN A 699 7.87 28.74 33.05
CA GLN A 699 8.81 29.74 32.54
C GLN A 699 9.24 29.44 31.09
N GLY A 700 8.68 28.40 30.45
CA GLY A 700 8.97 28.01 29.08
C GLY A 700 10.26 27.18 28.92
N GLN A 701 10.92 26.80 30.01
CA GLN A 701 12.15 26.00 29.99
C GLN A 701 11.80 24.52 29.81
N PRO A 702 12.50 23.77 28.94
CA PRO A 702 12.28 22.35 28.75
C PRO A 702 12.60 21.57 30.05
N VAL A 703 11.81 20.55 30.31
CA VAL A 703 11.92 19.66 31.48
C VAL A 703 12.23 18.26 30.95
N GLY A 704 13.50 18.04 30.63
CA GLY A 704 14.00 16.83 29.96
C GLY A 704 14.23 17.01 28.46
N ALA A 705 14.69 15.94 27.81
CA ALA A 705 14.96 15.93 26.37
C ALA A 705 13.65 15.88 25.56
N SER A 706 13.69 16.43 24.34
CA SER A 706 12.58 16.33 23.41
C SER A 706 12.45 14.92 22.85
N THR A 707 11.23 14.52 22.51
CA THR A 707 10.91 13.19 21.94
C THR A 707 10.34 13.35 20.55
N ARG A 708 11.05 12.86 19.52
CA ARG A 708 10.48 12.75 18.16
C ARG A 708 9.70 11.44 18.02
N THR A 709 8.53 11.51 17.40
CA THR A 709 7.66 10.36 17.13
C THR A 709 7.01 10.53 15.76
N GLN A 710 6.63 9.43 15.11
CA GLN A 710 5.62 9.50 14.06
C GLN A 710 4.26 9.61 14.74
N LEU A 711 3.48 10.60 14.33
CA LEU A 711 2.06 10.68 14.66
C LEU A 711 1.28 10.17 13.46
N GLU A 712 0.26 9.37 13.74
CA GLU A 712 -0.78 9.04 12.77
C GLU A 712 -1.96 9.97 13.05
N ALA A 713 -2.57 10.49 11.99
CA ALA A 713 -3.69 11.40 12.10
C ALA A 713 -4.79 10.78 12.98
N ASP A 714 -5.22 11.55 13.98
CA ASP A 714 -6.33 11.21 14.87
C ASP A 714 -6.10 9.96 15.76
N GLN A 715 -4.87 9.43 15.83
CA GLN A 715 -4.49 8.35 16.75
C GLN A 715 -3.83 8.89 18.03
N PRO A 716 -4.25 8.42 19.24
CA PRO A 716 -3.59 8.79 20.48
C PRO A 716 -2.22 8.13 20.65
N ARG A 717 -1.23 8.92 21.04
CA ARG A 717 0.17 8.54 21.28
C ARG A 717 0.56 8.87 22.72
N GLY A 718 1.06 7.88 23.46
CA GLY A 718 1.59 8.09 24.81
C GLY A 718 2.95 8.80 24.76
N TYR A 719 3.08 9.89 25.51
CA TYR A 719 4.33 10.60 25.80
C TYR A 719 4.71 10.36 27.26
N ALA A 720 5.83 9.67 27.49
CA ALA A 720 6.31 9.40 28.84
C ALA A 720 6.74 10.70 29.55
N LEU A 721 6.21 10.93 30.75
CA LEU A 721 6.57 12.07 31.58
C LEU A 721 7.84 11.76 32.40
N PRO A 722 8.72 12.76 32.62
CA PRO A 722 9.86 12.60 33.52
C PRO A 722 9.40 12.26 34.95
N ALA A 723 10.12 11.34 35.61
CA ALA A 723 9.89 11.08 37.03
C ALA A 723 10.35 12.28 37.89
N GLY A 724 9.65 12.55 39.00
CA GLY A 724 10.05 13.59 39.97
C GLY A 724 9.69 15.03 39.61
N LEU A 725 8.73 15.24 38.70
CA LEU A 725 8.17 16.57 38.44
C LEU A 725 7.58 17.16 39.72
N GLN A 726 7.95 18.41 40.03
CA GLN A 726 7.40 19.14 41.17
C GLN A 726 5.96 19.59 40.90
N PRO A 727 5.12 19.77 41.94
CA PRO A 727 3.81 20.39 41.78
C PRO A 727 3.89 21.72 41.03
N GLY A 728 3.07 21.88 39.99
CA GLY A 728 3.14 23.04 39.12
C GLY A 728 2.47 22.84 37.75
N VAL A 729 2.45 23.93 36.97
CA VAL A 729 1.91 23.95 35.60
C VAL A 729 3.03 23.74 34.60
N TYR A 730 2.81 22.81 33.68
CA TYR A 730 3.68 22.51 32.56
C TYR A 730 2.92 22.60 31.23
N VAL A 731 3.67 22.76 30.15
CA VAL A 731 3.13 22.83 28.78
C VAL A 731 3.87 21.81 27.93
N VAL A 732 3.14 20.83 27.39
CA VAL A 732 3.64 19.95 26.35
C VAL A 732 3.47 20.67 25.01
N THR A 733 4.57 20.84 24.30
CA THR A 733 4.61 21.44 22.95
C THR A 733 4.77 20.32 21.93
N VAL A 734 3.90 20.27 20.93
CA VAL A 734 3.97 19.31 19.82
C VAL A 734 4.26 20.08 18.54
N GLN A 735 5.52 20.04 18.10
CA GLN A 735 5.97 20.63 16.86
C GLN A 735 5.62 19.69 15.70
N LEU A 736 4.83 20.19 14.74
CA LEU A 736 4.44 19.50 13.52
C LEU A 736 5.15 20.15 12.32
N GLY A 737 5.27 19.42 11.21
CA GLY A 737 5.77 20.01 9.95
C GLY A 737 4.94 21.19 9.42
N THR A 738 3.72 21.40 9.95
CA THR A 738 2.76 22.43 9.52
C THR A 738 2.46 23.50 10.57
N GLY A 739 3.02 23.39 11.79
CA GLY A 739 2.71 24.31 12.90
C GLY A 739 3.01 23.73 14.27
N VAL A 740 2.49 24.35 15.34
CA VAL A 740 2.72 23.92 16.73
C VAL A 740 1.39 23.73 17.46
N GLN A 741 1.26 22.65 18.22
CA GLN A 741 0.14 22.41 19.13
C GLN A 741 0.62 22.43 20.59
N TYR A 742 -0.27 22.79 21.52
CA TYR A 742 0.05 22.90 22.94
C TYR A 742 -0.94 22.09 23.78
N LEU A 743 -0.45 21.43 24.84
CA LEU A 743 -1.26 20.77 25.87
C LEU A 743 -0.81 21.24 27.25
N ARG A 744 -1.76 21.64 28.09
CA ARG A 744 -1.49 22.07 29.47
C ARG A 744 -1.58 20.89 30.43
N LEU A 745 -0.55 20.75 31.26
CA LEU A 745 -0.41 19.71 32.28
C LEU A 745 -0.35 20.37 33.67
N LEU A 746 -1.14 19.88 34.63
CA LEU A 746 -1.03 20.27 36.04
C LEU A 746 -0.54 19.06 36.84
N VAL A 747 0.60 19.21 37.51
CA VAL A 747 1.08 18.25 38.50
C VAL A 747 0.65 18.76 39.88
N GLN A 748 -0.12 17.99 40.64
CA GLN A 748 -0.59 18.39 41.98
C GLN A 748 -0.56 17.25 42.99
#